data_AF-G6YMA3-F1
#
_entry.id   AF-G6YMA3-F1
#
_cell.length_a   1.000
_cell.length_b   1.000
_cell.length_c   1.000
_cell.angle_alpha   90.00
_cell.angle_beta   90.00
_cell.angle_gamma   90.00
#
_symmetry.space_group_name_H-M   'P 1'
#
loop_
_entity.id
_entity.type
_entity.pdbx_description
1 polymer ?
#
loop_
_entity_poly.entity_id
_entity_poly.type
_entity_poly.pdbx_seq_one_letter_code
_entity_poly.pdbx_strand_id
1 'polypeptide(L)'
;PSGDGHVHVPTLKSETLTGTGGVLIGRSPYDKPNLRPFAAGQVRSAVDGDPTAGFLDQCVAIQYSFNVAQKSGEKLAAADPTFFAKGILIVVPDEMWPADYAERGLVMSAEDVKSHSSWTTSKDRVTVDTSLDCVGILQATEVFAPGSLVAVPTGEQKKLDGDFDGDTVIILGDRPRLYEHVREFDQKEQARGLRSLKPPKSHTPAIDGERYQFSRASQILAATQNVLETYTSLQRNFLAQPHEARQWFAERAIFGIYEGVHHELRRDIGNLLNQDQVRGQDIQDTLARARHEIEVARHPVAREMAALLAADLEAWAASTHEQVPPETVESVNDANDANPELSAALCALFAELAETYAATPQPRERVQLLLDHYRARIDPRPDGYNPDDLVESANNLLSLGIKVGTDAYKSDTGARLFMKKSEELQRLLHRTPGLKAVPYVKGLAATLNQGRLDVDATLEDLKDNPTLTASIMETSIKLATEQGILRNLSARQPAAEDCAMTITLTREEASERARMEASRAKEAEETITAAALSVATSLRTADIHVNMPHLERRLKSAASMTDQLTGMSAPTGSHVQLVSNALRHVFEVPDKDFTRAFKAAMLAFDERGYSELQTTNWFRTRTPNFLGIQTVLTTPDGYRFQLEFHTPGSYRAKVDNHDTYKALLRLRQQAGADALEQAKAVELAQRVRAVCSQVAIPDGAMDVPHWGAEEGATGRTSRSSFGVRAAEQPGPPLIARSPVAKEIFAALNGRPVVLVGMPSAGKSSIGPALARRLRLPFVDTDKIIQKDTRISISQIFEVHGEAFFRDMEAGVIADLLQKGPAVIATGGGAFMREQSRHLIGEKAVSIWLDTRLDVIEKRTRNDTSRPLLQGPNPEQKIARLLSERRPFYAQADITVVPPHQQDRKNVDPCVSALHAHLCPEAGADRGPARQEADRIHVPGAQTV
;
A
#
# COMPACT_ATOMS: atom_id res chain seq x y z
N PRO A 1 25.58 11.46 3.70
CA PRO A 1 26.56 10.37 3.44
C PRO A 1 27.82 10.58 4.29
N SER A 2 28.55 9.51 4.62
CA SER A 2 29.87 9.57 5.28
C SER A 2 30.94 8.88 4.43
N GLY A 3 32.15 9.45 4.43
CA GLY A 3 33.30 8.99 3.65
C GLY A 3 34.32 8.17 4.44
N ASP A 4 34.19 8.13 5.76
CA ASP A 4 35.14 7.49 6.69
C ASP A 4 34.73 6.07 7.10
N GLY A 5 33.64 5.54 6.51
CA GLY A 5 33.14 4.20 6.81
C GLY A 5 32.34 4.08 8.11
N HIS A 6 32.04 5.17 8.80
CA HIS A 6 31.28 5.16 10.05
C HIS A 6 29.85 5.70 9.88
N VAL A 7 28.95 5.23 10.74
CA VAL A 7 27.63 5.82 10.90
C VAL A 7 27.73 6.93 11.94
N HIS A 8 27.26 8.12 11.63
CA HIS A 8 27.24 9.24 12.57
C HIS A 8 25.80 9.54 12.98
N VAL A 9 25.56 9.48 14.29
CA VAL A 9 24.26 9.72 14.90
C VAL A 9 24.30 10.99 15.76
N PRO A 10 23.39 11.94 15.55
CA PRO A 10 23.27 13.13 16.39
C PRO A 10 22.75 12.79 17.79
N THR A 11 22.93 13.70 18.75
CA THR A 11 22.53 13.53 20.16
C THR A 11 21.09 13.07 20.32
N LEU A 12 20.17 13.61 19.51
CA LEU A 12 18.75 13.24 19.53
C LEU A 12 18.50 11.74 19.30
N LYS A 13 19.42 11.04 18.63
CA LYS A 13 19.30 9.60 18.33
C LYS A 13 20.29 8.73 19.11
N SER A 14 21.28 9.33 19.76
CA SER A 14 22.38 8.62 20.41
C SER A 14 21.89 7.66 21.49
N GLU A 15 21.02 8.09 22.41
CA GLU A 15 20.60 7.26 23.56
C GLU A 15 20.08 5.85 23.20
N THR A 16 19.47 5.70 22.02
CA THR A 16 18.91 4.42 21.55
C THR A 16 19.82 3.64 20.59
N LEU A 17 20.92 4.26 20.14
CA LEU A 17 21.77 3.76 19.04
C LEU A 17 23.24 3.60 19.42
N THR A 18 23.68 4.19 20.53
CA THR A 18 25.06 4.13 21.02
C THR A 18 25.14 3.21 22.23
N GLY A 19 26.03 2.23 22.21
CA GLY A 19 26.19 1.24 23.26
C GLY A 19 27.17 0.13 22.88
N THR A 20 27.24 -0.94 23.67
CA THR A 20 28.13 -2.08 23.40
C THR A 20 27.62 -3.05 22.32
N GLY A 21 26.37 -2.89 21.86
CA GLY A 21 25.77 -3.69 20.79
C GLY A 21 25.85 -2.98 19.44
N GLY A 22 26.05 -3.73 18.36
CA GLY A 22 25.95 -3.17 17.00
C GLY A 22 24.52 -2.75 16.64
N VAL A 23 24.39 -1.93 15.60
CA VAL A 23 23.11 -1.41 15.08
C VAL A 23 22.77 -2.00 13.72
N LEU A 24 21.47 -2.10 13.43
CA LEU A 24 20.98 -2.44 12.09
C LEU A 24 20.35 -1.21 11.44
N ILE A 25 20.74 -0.90 10.20
CA ILE A 25 20.12 0.17 9.42
C ILE A 25 19.39 -0.45 8.24
N GLY A 26 18.13 -0.08 8.06
CA GLY A 26 17.32 -0.55 6.95
C GLY A 26 16.43 0.50 6.32
N ARG A 27 15.82 0.09 5.21
CA ARG A 27 14.89 0.92 4.42
C ARG A 27 13.67 0.11 4.01
N SER A 28 12.53 0.80 3.91
CA SER A 28 11.30 0.27 3.34
C SER A 28 11.06 0.83 1.93
N PRO A 29 10.50 0.05 1.00
CA PRO A 29 10.82 -1.34 0.65
C PRO A 29 11.55 -1.40 -0.71
N TYR A 30 12.67 -2.11 -0.79
CA TYR A 30 13.28 -2.52 -2.06
C TYR A 30 13.94 -3.90 -1.86
N ASP A 31 13.33 -4.89 -2.50
CA ASP A 31 13.81 -6.17 -3.06
C ASP A 31 15.05 -6.95 -2.58
N LYS A 32 15.75 -6.54 -1.52
CA LYS A 32 16.94 -7.22 -0.99
C LYS A 32 16.92 -7.32 0.54
N PRO A 33 17.88 -8.04 1.17
CA PRO A 33 18.10 -7.95 2.62
C PRO A 33 18.27 -6.48 3.01
N ASN A 34 17.18 -5.91 3.51
CA ASN A 34 17.02 -4.47 3.68
C ASN A 34 17.49 -4.00 5.06
N LEU A 35 18.33 -4.79 5.73
CA LEU A 35 18.95 -4.49 7.02
C LEU A 35 20.45 -4.71 6.90
N ARG A 36 21.22 -3.67 7.21
CA ARG A 36 22.68 -3.65 7.17
C ARG A 36 23.24 -3.62 8.60
N PRO A 37 24.14 -4.54 8.97
CA PRO A 37 24.77 -4.54 10.28
C PRO A 37 25.94 -3.56 10.34
N PHE A 38 26.01 -2.80 11.43
CA PHE A 38 27.14 -1.93 11.80
C PHE A 38 27.60 -2.30 13.21
N ALA A 39 28.87 -2.63 13.38
CA ALA A 39 29.43 -2.91 14.69
C ALA A 39 29.41 -1.66 15.59
N ALA A 40 29.43 -1.84 16.91
CA ALA A 40 29.42 -0.73 17.86
C ALA A 40 30.53 0.29 17.58
N GLY A 41 31.75 -0.17 17.26
CA GLY A 41 32.88 0.71 16.90
C GLY A 41 32.72 1.46 15.57
N GLN A 42 31.74 1.11 14.75
CA GLN A 42 31.41 1.83 13.51
C GLN A 42 30.34 2.90 13.72
N VAL A 43 29.76 3.01 14.92
CA VAL A 43 28.77 4.03 15.25
C VAL A 43 29.45 5.13 16.06
N ARG A 44 29.37 6.35 15.57
CA ARG A 44 29.91 7.55 16.21
C ARG A 44 28.78 8.49 16.60
N SER A 45 28.92 9.11 17.76
CA SER A 45 27.87 9.94 18.33
C SER A 45 28.40 11.30 18.76
N ALA A 46 27.52 12.29 18.69
CA ALA A 46 27.80 13.64 19.16
C ALA A 46 28.09 13.68 20.67
N VAL A 47 27.47 12.78 21.44
CA VAL A 47 27.72 12.62 22.88
C VAL A 47 29.17 12.18 23.15
N ASP A 48 29.78 11.43 22.23
CA ASP A 48 31.17 10.99 22.32
C ASP A 48 32.15 12.02 21.74
N GLY A 49 31.66 13.21 21.37
CA GLY A 49 32.46 14.30 20.80
C GLY A 49 32.80 14.13 19.31
N ASP A 50 32.09 13.28 18.57
CA ASP A 50 32.33 13.13 17.12
C ASP A 50 31.95 14.40 16.35
N PRO A 51 32.86 14.99 15.56
CA PRO A 51 32.61 16.28 14.90
C PRO A 51 31.56 16.20 13.79
N THR A 52 31.45 15.08 13.07
CA THR A 52 30.43 14.91 12.03
C THR A 52 29.04 14.75 12.67
N ALA A 53 28.93 14.01 13.77
CA ALA A 53 27.70 13.91 14.54
C ALA A 53 27.32 15.27 15.17
N GLY A 54 28.29 16.03 15.68
CA GLY A 54 28.07 17.38 16.19
C GLY A 54 27.61 18.37 15.11
N PHE A 55 28.12 18.24 13.88
CA PHE A 55 27.57 18.98 12.73
C PHE A 55 26.11 18.62 12.46
N LEU A 56 25.76 17.33 12.51
CA LEU A 56 24.38 16.86 12.32
C LEU A 56 23.42 17.35 13.41
N ASP A 57 23.91 17.63 14.63
CA ASP A 57 23.11 18.25 15.70
C ASP A 57 22.72 19.70 15.42
N GLN A 58 23.43 20.39 14.52
CA GLN A 58 23.26 21.81 14.26
C GLN A 58 22.75 22.12 12.85
N CYS A 59 23.05 21.28 11.87
CA CYS A 59 22.69 21.55 10.48
C CYS A 59 21.19 21.39 10.21
N VAL A 60 20.66 22.22 9.30
CA VAL A 60 19.30 22.08 8.77
C VAL A 60 19.41 21.48 7.39
N ALA A 61 18.54 20.53 7.03
CA ALA A 61 18.48 20.05 5.65
C ALA A 61 17.13 20.39 5.02
N ILE A 62 17.14 20.70 3.73
CA ILE A 62 15.96 21.10 2.98
C ILE A 62 15.89 20.23 1.75
N GLN A 63 14.82 19.45 1.62
CA GLN A 63 14.49 18.83 0.35
C GLN A 63 13.91 19.92 -0.56
N TYR A 64 14.50 20.10 -1.74
CA TYR A 64 14.21 21.24 -2.58
C TYR A 64 14.00 20.87 -4.05
N SER A 65 13.24 21.69 -4.76
CA SER A 65 13.30 21.87 -6.21
C SER A 65 13.72 23.31 -6.52
N PHE A 66 14.61 23.49 -7.48
CA PHE A 66 15.18 24.77 -7.85
C PHE A 66 15.06 24.96 -9.36
N ASN A 67 14.31 25.97 -9.78
CA ASN A 67 14.12 26.33 -11.18
C ASN A 67 14.66 27.74 -11.39
N VAL A 68 15.71 27.90 -12.19
CA VAL A 68 16.34 29.21 -12.41
C VAL A 68 16.73 29.43 -13.85
N ALA A 69 16.92 30.69 -14.22
CA ALA A 69 17.60 31.08 -15.45
C ALA A 69 18.95 31.70 -15.09
N GLN A 70 20.01 31.29 -15.78
CA GLN A 70 21.34 31.87 -15.64
C GLN A 70 21.38 33.20 -16.40
N LYS A 71 21.75 34.26 -15.70
CA LYS A 71 21.86 35.57 -16.31
C LYS A 71 23.08 35.65 -17.23
N SER A 72 22.89 36.09 -18.46
CA SER A 72 23.99 36.47 -19.36
C SER A 72 24.42 37.95 -19.23
N GLY A 73 23.66 38.77 -18.49
CA GLY A 73 23.95 40.20 -18.23
C GLY A 73 23.12 40.77 -17.07
N GLU A 74 23.04 42.10 -16.94
CA GLU A 74 22.31 42.77 -15.83
C GLU A 74 20.80 42.43 -15.76
N LYS A 75 20.20 42.06 -16.90
CA LYS A 75 18.80 41.62 -17.02
C LYS A 75 18.72 40.27 -17.69
N LEU A 76 17.70 39.50 -17.33
CA LEU A 76 17.39 38.19 -17.89
C LEU A 76 17.00 38.33 -19.38
N ALA A 77 17.66 37.60 -20.27
CA ALA A 77 17.34 37.53 -21.69
C ALA A 77 16.47 36.30 -22.00
N ALA A 78 15.65 36.36 -23.04
CA ALA A 78 14.78 35.23 -23.44
C ALA A 78 15.58 33.98 -23.90
N ALA A 79 16.83 34.19 -24.34
CA ALA A 79 17.73 33.11 -24.74
C ALA A 79 18.57 32.57 -23.58
N ASP A 80 18.43 33.11 -22.36
CA ASP A 80 19.21 32.70 -21.21
C ASP A 80 18.94 31.24 -20.85
N PRO A 81 19.99 30.46 -20.53
CA PRO A 81 19.80 29.07 -20.24
C PRO A 81 19.07 28.85 -18.91
N THR A 82 18.12 27.94 -18.88
CA THR A 82 17.37 27.56 -17.68
C THR A 82 17.91 26.27 -17.06
N PHE A 83 17.99 26.26 -15.73
CA PHE A 83 18.46 25.16 -14.91
C PHE A 83 17.32 24.65 -14.03
N PHE A 84 17.24 23.33 -13.92
CA PHE A 84 16.41 22.67 -12.92
C PHE A 84 17.28 21.74 -12.08
N ALA A 85 17.25 21.93 -10.77
CA ALA A 85 17.88 21.05 -9.80
C ALA A 85 16.87 20.55 -8.77
N LYS A 86 17.10 19.35 -8.25
CA LYS A 86 16.31 18.76 -7.17
C LYS A 86 17.19 17.84 -6.35
N GLY A 87 17.15 17.99 -5.03
CA GLY A 87 17.89 17.14 -4.11
C GLY A 87 17.71 17.56 -2.66
N ILE A 88 18.77 17.40 -1.88
CA ILE A 88 18.87 17.91 -0.51
C ILE A 88 19.93 18.99 -0.43
N LEU A 89 19.51 20.12 0.12
CA LEU A 89 20.38 21.19 0.52
C LEU A 89 20.69 21.05 2.01
N ILE A 90 21.97 20.99 2.37
CA ILE A 90 22.39 21.12 3.76
C ILE A 90 22.73 22.59 4.02
N VAL A 91 22.03 23.20 4.96
CA VAL A 91 22.34 24.54 5.47
C VAL A 91 23.41 24.37 6.53
N VAL A 92 24.63 24.75 6.17
CA VAL A 92 25.81 24.74 7.04
C VAL A 92 25.73 25.94 7.99
N PRO A 93 25.88 25.76 9.31
CA PRO A 93 25.97 26.87 10.26
C PRO A 93 27.12 27.83 9.89
N ASP A 94 26.92 29.13 10.06
CA ASP A 94 27.88 30.17 9.69
C ASP A 94 29.29 29.91 10.28
N GLU A 95 29.34 29.48 11.54
CA GLU A 95 30.57 29.17 12.27
C GLU A 95 31.32 27.93 11.76
N MET A 96 30.68 27.11 10.92
CA MET A 96 31.20 25.83 10.41
C MET A 96 31.59 25.89 8.92
N TRP A 97 31.46 27.04 8.27
CA TRP A 97 31.97 27.21 6.90
C TRP A 97 33.49 27.13 6.87
N PRO A 98 34.09 26.34 5.97
CA PRO A 98 35.52 26.45 5.73
C PRO A 98 35.86 27.85 5.21
N ALA A 99 37.01 28.38 5.63
CA ALA A 99 37.43 29.75 5.33
C ALA A 99 37.39 30.07 3.82
N ASP A 100 37.79 29.10 2.98
CA ASP A 100 37.82 29.24 1.51
C ASP A 100 36.43 29.38 0.87
N TYR A 101 35.36 29.12 1.62
CA TYR A 101 33.97 29.18 1.16
C TYR A 101 33.08 30.12 1.99
N ALA A 102 33.67 30.93 2.87
CA ALA A 102 32.92 31.81 3.80
C ALA A 102 32.01 32.83 3.11
N GLU A 103 32.29 33.21 1.85
CA GLU A 103 31.46 34.13 1.06
C GLU A 103 30.34 33.44 0.26
N ARG A 104 30.21 32.11 0.34
CA ARG A 104 29.20 31.35 -0.42
C ARG A 104 27.89 31.29 0.37
N GLY A 105 26.77 31.59 -0.28
CA GLY A 105 25.44 31.48 0.33
C GLY A 105 24.76 30.12 0.17
N LEU A 106 25.24 29.26 -0.75
CA LEU A 106 24.61 27.98 -1.09
C LEU A 106 25.63 27.04 -1.77
N VAL A 107 25.60 25.75 -1.42
CA VAL A 107 26.34 24.69 -2.14
C VAL A 107 25.35 23.60 -2.53
N MET A 108 25.39 23.17 -3.79
CA MET A 108 24.53 22.08 -4.30
C MET A 108 25.37 21.05 -5.04
N SER A 109 24.94 19.79 -5.01
CA SER A 109 25.59 18.75 -5.78
C SER A 109 25.32 18.92 -7.27
N ALA A 110 26.35 18.79 -8.11
CA ALA A 110 26.19 18.73 -9.56
C ALA A 110 25.28 17.56 -9.99
N GLU A 111 25.23 16.48 -9.21
CA GLU A 111 24.34 15.32 -9.44
C GLU A 111 22.85 15.64 -9.18
N ASP A 112 22.56 16.75 -8.51
CA ASP A 112 21.21 17.24 -8.26
C ASP A 112 20.67 18.10 -9.39
N VAL A 113 21.51 18.52 -10.35
CA VAL A 113 21.07 19.19 -11.57
C VAL A 113 20.39 18.17 -12.49
N LYS A 114 19.09 18.33 -12.73
CA LYS A 114 18.25 17.40 -13.51
C LYS A 114 18.04 17.84 -14.96
N SER A 115 18.15 19.14 -15.25
CA SER A 115 18.18 19.66 -16.62
C SER A 115 18.90 21.00 -16.74
N HIS A 116 19.54 21.20 -17.89
CA HIS A 116 20.11 22.46 -18.37
C HIS A 116 19.51 22.74 -19.75
N SER A 117 19.02 23.94 -20.06
CA SER A 117 18.29 24.19 -21.31
C SER A 117 19.14 24.14 -22.59
N SER A 118 20.46 23.99 -22.45
CA SER A 118 21.35 23.65 -23.57
C SER A 118 21.26 22.18 -24.00
N TRP A 119 20.52 21.33 -23.27
CA TRP A 119 20.32 19.89 -23.56
C TRP A 119 19.38 19.56 -24.73
N THR A 120 19.23 20.45 -25.71
CA THR A 120 18.31 20.22 -26.83
C THR A 120 18.68 18.97 -27.66
N THR A 121 19.92 18.47 -27.56
CA THR A 121 20.41 17.28 -28.27
C THR A 121 20.92 16.15 -27.38
N SER A 122 21.42 16.40 -26.17
CA SER A 122 21.84 15.34 -25.24
C SER A 122 21.92 15.84 -23.79
N LYS A 123 21.98 14.88 -22.84
CA LYS A 123 22.04 15.14 -21.42
C LYS A 123 23.50 15.28 -20.85
N ASP A 124 24.28 16.29 -21.22
CA ASP A 124 25.59 16.61 -20.61
C ASP A 124 25.53 16.96 -19.09
N ARG A 125 26.22 16.18 -18.26
CA ARG A 125 26.35 16.46 -16.83
C ARG A 125 27.30 17.62 -16.56
N VAL A 126 27.05 18.38 -15.50
CA VAL A 126 28.02 19.34 -14.97
C VAL A 126 29.17 18.55 -14.34
N THR A 127 30.33 18.54 -14.96
CA THR A 127 31.52 17.79 -14.53
C THR A 127 32.58 18.65 -13.85
N VAL A 128 32.37 19.98 -13.83
CA VAL A 128 33.25 20.99 -13.24
C VAL A 128 32.46 21.93 -12.36
N ASP A 129 33.05 22.35 -11.24
CA ASP A 129 32.43 23.34 -10.36
C ASP A 129 32.15 24.63 -11.15
N THR A 130 30.87 24.98 -11.24
CA THR A 130 30.40 26.09 -12.07
C THR A 130 29.69 27.10 -11.19
N SER A 131 30.23 28.32 -11.11
CA SER A 131 29.56 29.44 -10.45
C SER A 131 28.40 29.93 -11.32
N LEU A 132 27.21 30.09 -10.75
CA LEU A 132 26.00 30.49 -11.46
C LEU A 132 25.40 31.75 -10.80
N ASP A 133 25.37 32.86 -11.53
CA ASP A 133 24.49 33.99 -11.22
C ASP A 133 23.14 33.75 -11.90
N CYS A 134 22.08 33.62 -11.10
CA CYS A 134 20.79 33.17 -11.58
C CYS A 134 19.63 33.81 -10.82
N VAL A 135 18.46 33.83 -11.45
CA VAL A 135 17.19 34.23 -10.82
C VAL A 135 16.16 33.13 -11.06
N GLY A 136 15.39 32.82 -10.02
CA GLY A 136 14.26 31.91 -10.13
C GLY A 136 13.67 31.52 -8.79
N ILE A 137 13.11 30.32 -8.73
CA ILE A 137 12.28 29.84 -7.62
C ILE A 137 12.95 28.63 -6.97
N LEU A 138 13.26 28.77 -5.69
CA LEU A 138 13.59 27.66 -4.80
C LEU A 138 12.33 27.28 -4.01
N GLN A 139 11.86 26.06 -4.23
CA GLN A 139 10.73 25.49 -3.52
C GLN A 139 11.22 24.42 -2.56
N ALA A 140 11.11 24.67 -1.26
CA ALA A 140 11.32 23.66 -0.23
C ALA A 140 10.09 22.75 -0.12
N THR A 141 10.26 21.45 -0.29
CA THR A 141 9.20 20.45 -0.11
C THR A 141 9.14 19.93 1.32
N GLU A 142 10.30 19.76 1.94
CA GLU A 142 10.44 19.28 3.31
C GLU A 142 11.67 19.91 3.98
N VAL A 143 11.58 20.17 5.28
CA VAL A 143 12.67 20.75 6.07
C VAL A 143 12.94 19.84 7.27
N PHE A 144 14.16 19.36 7.34
CA PHE A 144 14.69 18.49 8.38
C PHE A 144 15.40 19.31 9.43
N ALA A 145 15.01 19.07 10.67
CA ALA A 145 15.54 19.71 11.87
C ALA A 145 17.03 19.41 12.11
N PRO A 146 17.73 20.29 12.85
CA PRO A 146 18.96 19.91 13.53
C PRO A 146 18.74 18.64 14.37
N GLY A 147 19.67 17.70 14.30
CA GLY A 147 19.59 16.40 14.96
C GLY A 147 18.66 15.37 14.29
N SER A 148 17.93 15.71 13.22
CA SER A 148 17.01 14.77 12.55
C SER A 148 17.66 13.90 11.48
N LEU A 149 18.87 14.21 11.05
CA LEU A 149 19.60 13.42 10.05
C LEU A 149 20.56 12.39 10.67
N VAL A 150 21.02 11.43 9.86
CA VAL A 150 22.15 10.54 10.17
C VAL A 150 23.07 10.49 8.96
N ALA A 151 24.36 10.30 9.16
CA ALA A 151 25.27 10.02 8.06
C ALA A 151 25.56 8.52 8.01
N VAL A 152 25.34 7.91 6.84
CA VAL A 152 25.59 6.49 6.58
C VAL A 152 26.73 6.37 5.56
N PRO A 153 27.61 5.34 5.64
CA PRO A 153 28.69 5.16 4.68
C PRO A 153 28.19 4.98 3.25
N THR A 154 28.80 5.69 2.30
CA THR A 154 28.40 5.65 0.88
C THR A 154 28.47 4.24 0.28
N GLY A 155 29.44 3.42 0.72
CA GLY A 155 29.53 2.02 0.30
C GLY A 155 28.33 1.17 0.73
N GLU A 156 27.81 1.41 1.93
CA GLU A 156 26.64 0.69 2.47
C GLU A 156 25.32 1.25 1.92
N GLN A 157 25.25 2.55 1.64
CA GLN A 157 24.10 3.16 0.97
C GLN A 157 23.82 2.53 -0.41
N LYS A 158 24.88 2.27 -1.19
CA LYS A 158 24.76 1.58 -2.47
C LYS A 158 24.19 0.17 -2.32
N LYS A 159 24.48 -0.53 -1.23
CA LYS A 159 23.94 -1.88 -0.96
C LYS A 159 22.47 -1.86 -0.54
N LEU A 160 22.00 -0.72 -0.02
CA LEU A 160 20.59 -0.45 0.30
C LEU A 160 19.82 0.14 -0.88
N ASP A 161 20.44 0.24 -2.06
CA ASP A 161 19.87 0.79 -3.31
C ASP A 161 19.16 2.14 -3.14
N GLY A 162 19.64 2.94 -2.17
CA GLY A 162 19.09 4.26 -1.89
C GLY A 162 19.94 5.40 -2.43
N ASP A 163 19.28 6.51 -2.75
CA ASP A 163 19.94 7.79 -3.02
C ASP A 163 20.24 8.56 -1.71
N PHE A 164 19.60 8.20 -0.58
CA PHE A 164 19.83 8.73 0.78
C PHE A 164 19.78 10.27 0.87
N ASP A 165 18.99 10.87 -0.01
CA ASP A 165 18.68 12.28 -0.12
C ASP A 165 17.38 12.59 0.67
N GLY A 166 17.38 12.23 1.96
CA GLY A 166 16.25 12.48 2.88
C GLY A 166 15.27 11.33 3.01
N ASP A 167 15.61 10.20 2.39
CA ASP A 167 14.87 8.97 2.56
C ASP A 167 14.77 8.56 4.03
N THR A 168 13.57 8.17 4.46
CA THR A 168 13.38 7.64 5.80
C THR A 168 14.08 6.28 5.93
N VAL A 169 14.98 6.19 6.89
CA VAL A 169 15.65 4.94 7.28
C VAL A 169 15.13 4.47 8.64
N ILE A 170 15.14 3.16 8.84
CA ILE A 170 14.84 2.52 10.12
C ILE A 170 16.18 2.13 10.73
N ILE A 171 16.44 2.55 11.97
CA ILE A 171 17.61 2.12 12.71
C ILE A 171 17.15 1.32 13.92
N LEU A 172 17.71 0.13 14.11
CA LEU A 172 17.42 -0.77 15.23
C LEU A 172 18.69 -0.89 16.08
N GLY A 173 18.68 -0.26 17.24
CA GLY A 173 19.64 -0.49 18.33
C GLY A 173 19.12 -1.51 19.33
N ASP A 174 19.96 -1.92 20.28
CA ASP A 174 19.59 -2.74 21.44
C ASP A 174 18.87 -4.06 21.13
N ARG A 175 19.30 -4.72 20.04
CA ARG A 175 18.78 -6.04 19.61
C ARG A 175 19.94 -6.99 19.26
N PRO A 176 20.79 -7.39 20.23
CA PRO A 176 22.03 -8.13 19.94
C PRO A 176 21.82 -9.47 19.22
N ARG A 177 20.76 -10.22 19.58
CA ARG A 177 20.42 -11.48 18.88
C ARG A 177 20.02 -11.27 17.42
N LEU A 178 19.20 -10.25 17.15
CA LEU A 178 18.80 -9.91 15.79
C LEU A 178 19.99 -9.37 15.00
N TYR A 179 20.83 -8.55 15.64
CA TYR A 179 22.06 -8.03 15.05
C TYR A 179 22.98 -9.16 14.58
N GLU A 180 23.29 -10.12 15.46
CA GLU A 180 24.17 -11.23 15.11
C GLU A 180 23.58 -12.10 13.99
N HIS A 181 22.29 -12.40 14.07
CA HIS A 181 21.58 -13.15 13.02
C HIS A 181 21.68 -12.47 11.65
N VAL A 182 21.40 -11.17 11.59
CA VAL A 182 21.50 -10.38 10.34
C VAL A 182 22.96 -10.28 9.88
N ARG A 183 23.92 -10.13 10.80
CA ARG A 183 25.35 -10.07 10.49
C ARG A 183 25.85 -11.36 9.83
N GLU A 184 25.50 -12.51 10.39
CA GLU A 184 25.85 -13.81 9.82
C GLU A 184 25.21 -14.04 8.45
N PHE A 185 23.94 -13.66 8.31
CA PHE A 185 23.25 -13.73 7.02
C PHE A 185 23.93 -12.83 5.97
N ASP A 186 24.22 -11.57 6.33
CA ASP A 186 24.86 -10.62 5.43
C ASP A 186 26.27 -11.06 5.01
N GLN A 187 27.06 -11.64 5.92
CA GLN A 187 28.37 -12.19 5.58
C GLN A 187 28.28 -13.33 4.56
N LYS A 188 27.29 -14.22 4.69
CA LYS A 188 27.05 -15.31 3.72
C LYS A 188 26.64 -14.75 2.36
N GLU A 189 25.78 -13.74 2.33
CA GLU A 189 25.37 -13.08 1.08
C GLU A 189 26.53 -12.33 0.41
N GLN A 190 27.35 -11.61 1.19
CA GLN A 190 28.51 -10.91 0.65
C GLN A 190 29.58 -11.85 0.10
N ALA A 191 29.78 -13.02 0.72
CA ALA A 191 30.68 -14.05 0.21
C ALA A 191 30.28 -14.57 -1.19
N ARG A 192 29.00 -14.44 -1.57
CA ARG A 192 28.51 -14.77 -2.91
C ARG A 192 28.87 -13.70 -3.96
N GLY A 193 29.29 -12.51 -3.54
CA GLY A 193 29.76 -11.45 -4.44
C GLY A 193 28.67 -10.77 -5.29
N LEU A 194 27.39 -11.05 -5.02
CA LEU A 194 26.26 -10.52 -5.79
C LEU A 194 26.12 -9.01 -5.58
N ARG A 195 26.38 -8.23 -6.64
CA ARG A 195 26.19 -6.77 -6.61
C ARG A 195 24.75 -6.41 -6.94
N SER A 196 24.25 -5.31 -6.38
CA SER A 196 22.98 -4.76 -6.83
C SER A 196 23.13 -4.06 -8.16
N LEU A 197 22.31 -4.45 -9.12
CA LEU A 197 22.10 -3.63 -10.31
C LEU A 197 21.36 -2.37 -9.85
N LYS A 198 22.06 -1.24 -9.90
CA LYS A 198 21.41 0.07 -9.92
C LYS A 198 21.06 0.36 -11.37
N PRO A 199 19.79 0.25 -11.81
CA PRO A 199 19.46 0.51 -13.20
C PRO A 199 19.81 1.96 -13.54
N PRO A 200 20.31 2.26 -14.74
CA PRO A 200 20.60 3.64 -15.11
C PRO A 200 19.33 4.48 -15.02
N LYS A 201 19.49 5.75 -14.68
CA LYS A 201 18.38 6.71 -14.65
C LYS A 201 17.74 6.72 -16.04
N SER A 202 16.52 6.22 -16.18
CA SER A 202 15.77 6.26 -17.44
C SER A 202 15.56 7.72 -17.83
N HIS A 203 16.06 8.12 -18.99
CA HIS A 203 15.94 9.49 -19.49
C HIS A 203 15.45 9.47 -20.93
N THR A 204 14.25 10.00 -21.14
CA THR A 204 13.75 10.29 -22.49
C THR A 204 14.10 11.75 -22.81
N PRO A 205 14.73 12.06 -23.96
CA PRO A 205 14.93 13.44 -24.36
C PRO A 205 13.57 14.13 -24.54
N ALA A 206 13.49 15.43 -24.30
CA ALA A 206 12.25 16.18 -24.46
C ALA A 206 11.80 16.25 -25.94
N ILE A 207 12.74 16.01 -26.86
CA ILE A 207 12.55 16.03 -28.31
C ILE A 207 13.18 14.75 -28.88
N ASP A 208 12.44 14.08 -29.76
CA ASP A 208 12.92 12.95 -30.55
C ASP A 208 12.67 13.27 -32.04
N GLY A 209 13.75 13.44 -32.81
CA GLY A 209 13.67 14.06 -34.13
C GLY A 209 13.12 15.49 -34.06
N GLU A 210 12.01 15.78 -34.74
CA GLU A 210 11.29 17.07 -34.68
C GLU A 210 10.13 17.06 -33.66
N ARG A 211 9.92 15.96 -32.93
CA ARG A 211 8.71 15.76 -32.13
C ARG A 211 8.96 15.98 -30.63
N TYR A 212 8.27 16.94 -30.05
CA TYR A 212 8.27 17.17 -28.61
C TYR A 212 7.52 16.04 -27.87
N GLN A 213 8.23 15.30 -27.01
CA GLN A 213 7.71 14.13 -26.30
C GLN A 213 7.16 14.44 -24.90
N PHE A 214 7.31 15.67 -24.41
CA PHE A 214 6.91 16.03 -23.04
C PHE A 214 5.39 16.26 -22.95
N SER A 215 4.62 15.17 -22.84
CA SER A 215 3.18 15.24 -22.56
C SER A 215 2.91 14.79 -21.11
N ARG A 216 2.30 15.68 -20.32
CA ARG A 216 1.82 15.37 -18.95
C ARG A 216 0.83 14.20 -18.96
N ALA A 217 0.10 14.02 -20.06
CA ALA A 217 -0.82 12.90 -20.26
C ALA A 217 -0.10 11.55 -20.28
N SER A 218 1.04 11.43 -20.96
CA SER A 218 1.83 10.18 -20.99
C SER A 218 2.37 9.81 -19.60
N GLN A 219 2.85 10.79 -18.83
CA GLN A 219 3.29 10.57 -17.43
C GLN A 219 2.14 10.12 -16.52
N ILE A 220 0.97 10.76 -16.65
CA ILE A 220 -0.23 10.37 -15.89
C ILE A 220 -0.64 8.94 -16.25
N LEU A 221 -0.68 8.60 -17.54
CA LEU A 221 -1.03 7.25 -17.99
C LEU A 221 -0.01 6.20 -17.51
N ALA A 222 1.29 6.51 -17.54
CA ALA A 222 2.35 5.62 -17.04
C ALA A 222 2.21 5.37 -15.53
N ALA A 223 1.96 6.42 -14.74
CA ALA A 223 1.72 6.33 -13.31
C ALA A 223 0.51 5.45 -12.93
N THR A 224 -0.52 5.38 -13.78
CA THR A 224 -1.72 4.58 -13.53
C THR A 224 -1.57 3.07 -13.81
N GLN A 225 -0.43 2.62 -14.34
CA GLN A 225 -0.26 1.21 -14.75
C GLN A 225 0.06 0.23 -13.61
N ASN A 226 0.17 0.67 -12.35
CA ASN A 226 0.51 -0.17 -11.18
C ASN A 226 1.75 -1.08 -11.36
N VAL A 227 2.70 -0.66 -12.21
CA VAL A 227 3.92 -1.44 -12.52
C VAL A 227 4.75 -1.68 -11.25
N LEU A 228 4.88 -0.65 -10.41
CA LEU A 228 5.63 -0.72 -9.16
C LEU A 228 5.11 -1.85 -8.25
N GLU A 229 3.80 -1.86 -7.96
CA GLU A 229 3.18 -2.87 -7.10
C GLU A 229 3.29 -4.28 -7.68
N THR A 230 3.08 -4.40 -8.99
CA THR A 230 3.11 -5.68 -9.71
C THR A 230 4.50 -6.31 -9.67
N TYR A 231 5.54 -5.54 -10.04
CA TYR A 231 6.91 -6.04 -10.06
C TYR A 231 7.49 -6.26 -8.65
N THR A 232 7.11 -5.43 -7.67
CA THR A 232 7.46 -5.67 -6.25
C THR A 232 6.92 -7.01 -5.77
N SER A 233 5.67 -7.33 -6.14
CA SER A 233 5.04 -8.61 -5.78
C SER A 233 5.69 -9.80 -6.48
N LEU A 234 5.98 -9.68 -7.78
CA LEU A 234 6.70 -10.69 -8.55
C LEU A 234 8.07 -10.99 -7.94
N GLN A 235 8.85 -9.96 -7.63
CA GLN A 235 10.19 -10.12 -7.08
C GLN A 235 10.19 -10.72 -5.69
N ARG A 236 9.29 -10.26 -4.80
CA ARG A 236 9.13 -10.87 -3.48
C ARG A 236 8.81 -12.36 -3.60
N ASN A 237 7.87 -12.72 -4.46
CA ASN A 237 7.47 -14.11 -4.62
C ASN A 237 8.59 -14.94 -5.25
N PHE A 238 9.30 -14.42 -6.26
CA PHE A 238 10.46 -15.06 -6.89
C PHE A 238 11.60 -15.31 -5.88
N LEU A 239 12.00 -14.29 -5.11
CA LEU A 239 13.08 -14.40 -4.13
C LEU A 239 12.76 -15.34 -2.97
N ALA A 240 11.48 -15.51 -2.63
CA ALA A 240 11.05 -16.43 -1.60
C ALA A 240 11.12 -17.92 -2.01
N GLN A 241 11.37 -18.22 -3.29
CA GLN A 241 11.38 -19.59 -3.79
C GLN A 241 12.72 -20.32 -3.58
N PRO A 242 12.69 -21.67 -3.48
CA PRO A 242 13.88 -22.51 -3.50
C PRO A 242 14.76 -22.25 -4.74
N HIS A 243 16.03 -22.63 -4.68
CA HIS A 243 17.00 -22.44 -5.77
C HIS A 243 16.50 -23.03 -7.10
N GLU A 244 16.01 -24.27 -7.08
CA GLU A 244 15.53 -24.98 -8.28
C GLU A 244 14.35 -24.26 -8.94
N ALA A 245 13.37 -23.80 -8.16
CA ALA A 245 12.22 -23.05 -8.65
C ALA A 245 12.63 -21.71 -9.26
N ARG A 246 13.58 -20.99 -8.63
CA ARG A 246 14.13 -19.75 -9.18
C ARG A 246 14.86 -19.99 -10.50
N GLN A 247 15.66 -21.04 -10.59
CA GLN A 247 16.37 -21.40 -11.79
C GLN A 247 15.40 -21.76 -12.93
N TRP A 248 14.39 -22.59 -12.66
CA TRP A 248 13.36 -22.94 -13.63
C TRP A 248 12.62 -21.72 -14.19
N PHE A 249 12.26 -20.79 -13.31
CA PHE A 249 11.62 -19.52 -13.68
C PHE A 249 12.57 -18.67 -14.54
N ALA A 250 13.82 -18.50 -14.08
CA ALA A 250 14.82 -17.65 -14.69
C ALA A 250 15.15 -18.08 -16.13
N GLU A 251 15.37 -19.37 -16.35
CA GLU A 251 15.66 -19.94 -17.67
C GLU A 251 14.60 -19.62 -18.73
N ARG A 252 13.34 -19.41 -18.30
CA ARG A 252 12.21 -19.12 -19.19
C ARG A 252 11.87 -17.63 -19.24
N ALA A 253 12.12 -16.89 -18.16
CA ALA A 253 11.77 -15.47 -18.03
C ALA A 253 12.60 -14.56 -18.95
N ILE A 254 13.80 -14.97 -19.35
CA ILE A 254 14.68 -14.17 -20.22
C ILE A 254 14.15 -14.07 -21.67
N PHE A 255 13.38 -15.06 -22.12
CA PHE A 255 12.88 -15.13 -23.49
C PHE A 255 11.65 -14.24 -23.68
N GLY A 256 11.66 -13.44 -24.74
CA GLY A 256 10.72 -12.34 -24.95
C GLY A 256 11.04 -11.09 -24.14
N ILE A 257 12.18 -11.03 -23.45
CA ILE A 257 12.61 -9.84 -22.69
C ILE A 257 14.05 -9.47 -23.06
N TYR A 258 15.03 -10.29 -22.67
CA TYR A 258 16.42 -10.10 -23.03
C TYR A 258 16.78 -10.79 -24.34
N GLU A 259 16.28 -12.01 -24.53
CA GLU A 259 16.46 -12.81 -25.74
C GLU A 259 15.15 -12.96 -26.49
N GLY A 260 15.21 -13.10 -27.81
CA GLY A 260 14.03 -13.06 -28.66
C GLY A 260 14.30 -12.36 -29.98
N VAL A 261 13.33 -12.44 -30.90
CA VAL A 261 13.42 -11.81 -32.23
C VAL A 261 13.23 -10.30 -32.14
N HIS A 262 13.91 -9.52 -32.99
CA HIS A 262 13.63 -8.09 -33.10
C HIS A 262 12.16 -7.84 -33.49
N HIS A 263 11.51 -6.90 -32.82
CA HIS A 263 10.06 -6.71 -32.94
C HIS A 263 9.61 -6.28 -34.36
N GLU A 264 10.44 -5.54 -35.10
CA GLU A 264 10.18 -5.19 -36.51
C GLU A 264 10.35 -6.38 -37.44
N LEU A 265 11.43 -7.16 -37.27
CA LEU A 265 11.67 -8.36 -38.07
C LEU A 265 10.51 -9.35 -37.89
N ARG A 266 10.08 -9.58 -36.65
CA ARG A 266 8.91 -10.41 -36.35
C ARG A 266 7.65 -9.90 -37.05
N ARG A 267 7.43 -8.59 -37.09
CA ARG A 267 6.28 -7.97 -37.75
C ARG A 267 6.35 -8.19 -39.27
N ASP A 268 7.51 -7.98 -39.85
CA ASP A 268 7.72 -8.14 -41.30
C ASP A 268 7.52 -9.60 -41.72
N ILE A 269 8.10 -10.56 -40.99
CA ILE A 269 7.87 -12.00 -41.24
C ILE A 269 6.39 -12.34 -41.04
N GLY A 270 5.75 -11.83 -39.99
CA GLY A 270 4.32 -12.03 -39.77
C GLY A 270 3.44 -11.47 -40.91
N ASN A 271 3.83 -10.34 -41.50
CA ASN A 271 3.14 -9.79 -42.67
C ASN A 271 3.31 -10.70 -43.90
N LEU A 272 4.51 -11.28 -44.11
CA LEU A 272 4.75 -12.24 -45.18
C LEU A 272 3.92 -13.53 -44.97
N LEU A 273 3.84 -14.04 -43.74
CA LEU A 273 3.05 -15.24 -43.41
C LEU A 273 1.55 -15.06 -43.63
N ASN A 274 1.05 -13.83 -43.59
CA ASN A 274 -0.36 -13.50 -43.84
C ASN A 274 -0.69 -13.29 -45.34
N GLN A 275 0.30 -13.36 -46.23
CA GLN A 275 0.08 -13.21 -47.68
C GLN A 275 -0.10 -14.58 -48.35
N ASP A 276 -1.03 -14.67 -49.31
CA ASP A 276 -1.30 -15.90 -50.05
C ASP A 276 -0.17 -16.26 -51.02
N GLN A 277 0.45 -15.26 -51.66
CA GLN A 277 1.61 -15.40 -52.52
C GLN A 277 2.70 -14.40 -52.11
N VAL A 278 3.88 -14.91 -51.79
CA VAL A 278 5.05 -14.12 -51.35
C VAL A 278 6.14 -14.28 -52.40
N ARG A 279 6.79 -13.17 -52.79
CA ARG A 279 7.96 -13.24 -53.69
C ARG A 279 9.18 -13.65 -52.89
N GLY A 280 10.01 -14.55 -53.43
CA GLY A 280 11.26 -14.98 -52.78
C GLY A 280 12.20 -13.82 -52.41
N GLN A 281 12.18 -12.73 -53.19
CA GLN A 281 12.96 -11.52 -52.89
C GLN A 281 12.50 -10.81 -51.59
N ASP A 282 11.19 -10.76 -51.32
CA ASP A 282 10.68 -10.11 -50.10
C ASP A 282 11.09 -10.88 -48.84
N ILE A 283 11.25 -12.21 -48.96
CA ILE A 283 11.78 -13.08 -47.88
C ILE A 283 13.29 -12.86 -47.74
N GLN A 284 14.04 -12.79 -48.85
CA GLN A 284 15.49 -12.50 -48.85
C GLN A 284 15.83 -11.18 -48.15
N ASP A 285 15.00 -10.14 -48.33
CA ASP A 285 15.17 -8.85 -47.67
C ASP A 285 15.04 -8.94 -46.13
N THR A 286 14.33 -9.94 -45.61
CA THR A 286 14.26 -10.24 -44.17
C THR A 286 15.40 -11.14 -43.67
N LEU A 287 16.02 -11.92 -44.56
CA LEU A 287 17.04 -12.92 -44.22
C LEU A 287 18.31 -12.29 -43.64
N ALA A 288 18.76 -11.15 -44.18
CA ALA A 288 19.92 -10.43 -43.66
C ALA A 288 19.71 -9.99 -42.20
N ARG A 289 18.50 -9.51 -41.88
CA ARG A 289 18.12 -9.15 -40.50
C ARG A 289 17.98 -10.39 -39.62
N ALA A 290 17.42 -11.49 -40.11
CA ALA A 290 17.35 -12.76 -39.38
C ALA A 290 18.73 -13.36 -39.06
N ARG A 291 19.68 -13.28 -39.99
CA ARG A 291 21.08 -13.71 -39.76
C ARG A 291 21.77 -12.84 -38.70
N HIS A 292 21.52 -11.53 -38.70
CA HIS A 292 22.05 -10.64 -37.67
C HIS A 292 21.54 -11.01 -36.26
N GLU A 293 20.34 -11.57 -36.12
CA GLU A 293 19.82 -12.02 -34.83
C GLU A 293 20.65 -13.15 -34.20
N ILE A 294 21.36 -13.95 -35.01
CA ILE A 294 22.30 -14.99 -34.53
C ILE A 294 23.49 -14.33 -33.81
N GLU A 295 23.97 -13.20 -34.33
CA GLU A 295 25.09 -12.44 -33.77
C GLU A 295 24.68 -11.69 -32.49
N VAL A 296 23.44 -11.19 -32.46
CA VAL A 296 22.88 -10.44 -31.32
C VAL A 296 22.52 -11.36 -30.14
N ALA A 297 22.15 -12.61 -30.40
CA ALA A 297 21.80 -13.60 -29.39
C ALA A 297 23.02 -13.97 -28.52
N ARG A 298 22.90 -13.78 -27.20
CA ARG A 298 23.99 -14.10 -26.25
C ARG A 298 23.81 -15.49 -25.63
N HIS A 299 22.56 -15.91 -25.40
CA HIS A 299 22.23 -17.24 -24.89
C HIS A 299 22.34 -18.32 -25.98
N PRO A 300 22.92 -19.51 -25.69
CA PRO A 300 23.07 -20.59 -26.67
C PRO A 300 21.77 -21.01 -27.36
N VAL A 301 20.70 -21.24 -26.58
CA VAL A 301 19.38 -21.62 -27.14
C VAL A 301 18.77 -20.48 -27.95
N ALA A 302 19.02 -19.22 -27.59
CA ALA A 302 18.52 -18.08 -28.39
C ALA A 302 19.24 -18.00 -29.74
N ARG A 303 20.53 -18.31 -29.77
CA ARG A 303 21.33 -18.39 -31.00
C ARG A 303 20.88 -19.54 -31.90
N GLU A 304 20.59 -20.70 -31.30
CA GLU A 304 20.02 -21.85 -32.00
C GLU A 304 18.65 -21.50 -32.61
N MET A 305 17.74 -20.91 -31.83
CA MET A 305 16.42 -20.46 -32.31
C MET A 305 16.52 -19.43 -33.44
N ALA A 306 17.48 -18.50 -33.37
CA ALA A 306 17.73 -17.53 -34.45
C ALA A 306 18.31 -18.20 -35.72
N ALA A 307 19.18 -19.21 -35.55
CA ALA A 307 19.75 -19.97 -36.66
C ALA A 307 18.69 -20.82 -37.36
N LEU A 308 17.81 -21.49 -36.61
CA LEU A 308 16.66 -22.22 -37.15
C LEU A 308 15.74 -21.28 -37.93
N LEU A 309 15.44 -20.11 -37.38
CA LEU A 309 14.61 -19.10 -38.06
C LEU A 309 15.24 -18.65 -39.39
N ALA A 310 16.55 -18.37 -39.40
CA ALA A 310 17.25 -17.99 -40.62
C ALA A 310 17.27 -19.12 -41.66
N ALA A 311 17.52 -20.36 -41.24
CA ALA A 311 17.54 -21.54 -42.11
C ALA A 311 16.16 -21.81 -42.73
N ASP A 312 15.09 -21.73 -41.93
CA ASP A 312 13.73 -21.94 -42.41
C ASP A 312 13.23 -20.82 -43.33
N LEU A 313 13.64 -19.56 -43.09
CA LEU A 313 13.37 -18.45 -44.01
C LEU A 313 14.10 -18.64 -45.35
N GLU A 314 15.34 -19.14 -45.33
CA GLU A 314 16.12 -19.45 -46.55
C GLU A 314 15.48 -20.60 -47.34
N ALA A 315 15.09 -21.68 -46.66
CA ALA A 315 14.37 -22.80 -47.26
C ALA A 315 13.00 -22.35 -47.83
N TRP A 316 12.28 -21.48 -47.11
CA TRP A 316 11.02 -20.92 -47.61
C TRP A 316 11.25 -20.06 -48.87
N ALA A 317 12.26 -19.20 -48.89
CA ALA A 317 12.61 -18.42 -50.08
C ALA A 317 12.93 -19.32 -51.29
N ALA A 318 13.71 -20.38 -51.10
CA ALA A 318 14.04 -21.34 -52.16
C ALA A 318 12.79 -22.02 -52.74
N SER A 319 11.86 -22.45 -51.89
CA SER A 319 10.61 -23.11 -52.31
C SER A 319 9.68 -22.23 -53.15
N THR A 320 9.81 -20.89 -53.07
CA THR A 320 9.02 -19.96 -53.89
C THR A 320 9.56 -19.80 -55.32
N HIS A 321 10.80 -20.21 -55.58
CA HIS A 321 11.41 -20.16 -56.92
C HIS A 321 11.11 -21.41 -57.78
N GLU A 322 10.68 -22.53 -57.17
CA GLU A 322 10.45 -23.81 -57.86
C GLU A 322 9.05 -24.01 -58.46
N GLN A 323 8.19 -22.99 -58.51
CA GLN A 323 6.91 -23.07 -59.23
C GLN A 323 7.11 -22.96 -60.76
N VAL A 324 7.68 -23.99 -61.37
CA VAL A 324 7.61 -24.30 -62.81
C VAL A 324 6.80 -25.61 -62.96
N PRO A 325 5.91 -25.78 -63.97
CA PRO A 325 4.99 -26.93 -64.02
C PRO A 325 5.75 -28.25 -64.27
N PRO A 326 5.18 -29.41 -63.89
CA PRO A 326 5.89 -30.68 -63.94
C PRO A 326 5.94 -31.23 -65.37
N GLU A 327 7.14 -31.35 -65.94
CA GLU A 327 7.41 -32.42 -66.89
C GLU A 327 8.06 -33.58 -66.15
N THR A 328 7.54 -34.76 -66.48
CA THR A 328 7.88 -36.10 -66.01
C THR A 328 9.37 -36.35 -65.76
N VAL A 329 9.71 -37.04 -64.67
CA VAL A 329 10.38 -38.37 -64.66
C VAL A 329 10.96 -38.66 -63.26
N GLU A 330 10.55 -39.82 -62.74
CA GLU A 330 11.23 -40.77 -61.85
C GLU A 330 11.85 -40.38 -60.50
N SER A 331 11.55 -41.26 -59.55
CA SER A 331 12.16 -41.49 -58.25
C SER A 331 13.64 -41.07 -58.11
N VAL A 332 13.87 -40.12 -57.22
CA VAL A 332 15.10 -40.04 -56.42
C VAL A 332 14.68 -39.87 -54.96
N ASN A 333 14.62 -41.01 -54.26
CA ASN A 333 14.47 -41.11 -52.81
C ASN A 333 15.85 -40.90 -52.13
N ASP A 334 16.60 -39.88 -52.54
CA ASP A 334 17.93 -39.57 -52.01
C ASP A 334 18.10 -38.06 -51.82
N ALA A 335 17.35 -37.52 -50.87
CA ALA A 335 17.71 -36.32 -50.12
C ALA A 335 17.00 -36.41 -48.77
N ASN A 336 17.52 -37.30 -47.92
CA ASN A 336 17.27 -37.28 -46.49
C ASN A 336 17.96 -36.01 -45.93
N ASP A 337 17.46 -34.83 -46.29
CA ASP A 337 17.93 -33.58 -45.70
C ASP A 337 17.42 -33.54 -44.27
N ALA A 338 18.32 -33.96 -43.39
CA ALA A 338 18.12 -34.08 -41.96
C ALA A 338 17.41 -32.83 -41.43
N ASN A 339 16.19 -33.01 -40.89
CA ASN A 339 15.61 -32.02 -40.01
C ASN A 339 16.67 -31.68 -38.95
N PRO A 340 17.03 -30.41 -38.73
CA PRO A 340 18.11 -30.06 -37.82
C PRO A 340 17.82 -30.64 -36.45
N GLU A 341 18.73 -31.46 -35.93
CA GLU A 341 18.60 -32.06 -34.59
C GLU A 341 18.58 -30.95 -33.55
N LEU A 342 17.42 -30.77 -32.91
CA LEU A 342 17.23 -29.78 -31.85
C LEU A 342 18.06 -30.16 -30.62
N SER A 343 18.74 -29.19 -30.02
CA SER A 343 19.53 -29.43 -28.82
C SER A 343 18.65 -29.85 -27.64
N ALA A 344 19.20 -30.68 -26.74
CA ALA A 344 18.50 -31.09 -25.52
C ALA A 344 18.07 -29.88 -24.66
N ALA A 345 18.84 -28.80 -24.68
CA ALA A 345 18.54 -27.56 -23.96
C ALA A 345 17.32 -26.83 -24.54
N LEU A 346 17.20 -26.76 -25.87
CA LEU A 346 16.03 -26.21 -26.55
C LEU A 346 14.78 -27.05 -26.24
N CYS A 347 14.89 -28.38 -26.34
CA CYS A 347 13.80 -29.30 -26.02
C CYS A 347 13.30 -29.14 -24.57
N ALA A 348 14.20 -28.92 -23.60
CA ALA A 348 13.82 -28.71 -22.21
C ALA A 348 13.08 -27.37 -21.96
N LEU A 349 13.43 -26.32 -22.69
CA LEU A 349 12.84 -24.99 -22.52
C LEU A 349 11.53 -24.82 -23.32
N PHE A 350 11.48 -25.40 -24.51
CA PHE A 350 10.38 -25.27 -25.47
C PHE A 350 9.88 -26.66 -25.92
N ALA A 351 9.45 -27.49 -24.96
CA ALA A 351 9.00 -28.87 -25.24
C ALA A 351 7.92 -28.96 -26.33
N GLU A 352 6.90 -28.09 -26.26
CA GLU A 352 5.82 -28.03 -27.25
C GLU A 352 6.32 -27.69 -28.67
N LEU A 353 7.33 -26.80 -28.76
CA LEU A 353 7.97 -26.48 -30.04
C LEU A 353 8.78 -27.69 -30.54
N ALA A 354 9.57 -28.34 -29.68
CA ALA A 354 10.42 -29.45 -30.09
C ALA A 354 9.62 -30.65 -30.64
N GLU A 355 8.48 -30.96 -30.01
CA GLU A 355 7.58 -32.02 -30.45
C GLU A 355 6.94 -31.71 -31.82
N THR A 356 6.53 -30.47 -32.03
CA THR A 356 5.82 -30.06 -33.24
C THR A 356 6.76 -29.75 -34.41
N TYR A 357 7.90 -29.11 -34.14
CA TYR A 357 8.87 -28.66 -35.15
C TYR A 357 9.43 -29.83 -35.99
N ALA A 358 9.73 -30.96 -35.36
CA ALA A 358 10.21 -32.16 -36.07
C ALA A 358 9.14 -32.80 -36.97
N ALA A 359 7.85 -32.63 -36.63
CA ALA A 359 6.72 -33.18 -37.36
C ALA A 359 6.21 -32.28 -38.50
N THR A 360 6.69 -31.03 -38.58
CA THR A 360 6.27 -30.04 -39.57
C THR A 360 7.25 -30.00 -40.75
N PRO A 361 6.89 -30.53 -41.95
CA PRO A 361 7.80 -30.60 -43.08
C PRO A 361 7.91 -29.29 -43.87
N GLN A 362 6.89 -28.42 -43.82
CA GLN A 362 6.87 -27.20 -44.64
C GLN A 362 7.65 -26.06 -43.95
N PRO A 363 8.66 -25.45 -44.61
CA PRO A 363 9.44 -24.35 -44.03
C PRO A 363 8.60 -23.17 -43.56
N ARG A 364 7.57 -22.79 -44.33
CA ARG A 364 6.63 -21.71 -43.95
C ARG A 364 5.94 -21.96 -42.61
N GLU A 365 5.48 -23.19 -42.38
CA GLU A 365 4.81 -23.58 -41.12
C GLU A 365 5.81 -23.64 -39.96
N ARG A 366 7.06 -24.09 -40.21
CA ARG A 366 8.14 -24.03 -39.21
C ARG A 366 8.50 -22.61 -38.80
N VAL A 367 8.55 -21.66 -39.74
CA VAL A 367 8.74 -20.22 -39.43
C VAL A 367 7.61 -19.71 -38.52
N GLN A 368 6.35 -20.05 -38.81
CA GLN A 368 5.20 -19.68 -37.96
C GLN A 368 5.34 -20.25 -36.54
N LEU A 369 5.67 -21.54 -36.41
CA LEU A 369 5.92 -22.19 -35.12
C LEU A 369 7.05 -21.50 -34.34
N LEU A 370 8.18 -21.24 -34.99
CA LEU A 370 9.30 -20.51 -34.37
C LEU A 370 8.88 -19.13 -33.91
N LEU A 371 8.06 -18.38 -34.68
CA LEU A 371 7.55 -17.11 -34.20
C LEU A 371 6.62 -17.29 -32.99
N ASP A 372 5.72 -18.25 -32.97
CA ASP A 372 4.77 -18.39 -31.86
C ASP A 372 5.46 -18.68 -30.51
N HIS A 373 6.61 -19.36 -30.54
CA HIS A 373 7.39 -19.68 -29.36
C HIS A 373 8.58 -18.72 -29.09
N TYR A 374 9.23 -18.16 -30.13
CA TYR A 374 10.36 -17.23 -30.02
C TYR A 374 9.90 -15.78 -30.06
N ARG A 375 9.43 -15.30 -28.91
CA ARG A 375 8.81 -13.98 -28.76
C ARG A 375 9.76 -12.82 -29.05
N ALA A 376 9.19 -11.66 -29.30
CA ALA A 376 9.97 -10.44 -29.48
C ALA A 376 10.61 -9.98 -28.17
N ARG A 377 11.92 -9.72 -28.20
CA ARG A 377 12.67 -9.10 -27.08
C ARG A 377 12.29 -7.63 -26.91
N ILE A 378 12.66 -7.06 -25.76
CA ILE A 378 12.68 -5.60 -25.61
C ILE A 378 13.93 -5.08 -26.33
N ASP A 379 13.74 -4.06 -27.16
CA ASP A 379 14.83 -3.43 -27.91
C ASP A 379 14.84 -1.90 -27.68
N PRO A 380 15.99 -1.27 -27.36
CA PRO A 380 17.28 -1.92 -27.09
C PRO A 380 17.19 -2.85 -25.86
N ARG A 381 18.06 -3.88 -25.83
CA ARG A 381 18.08 -4.88 -24.75
C ARG A 381 18.23 -4.17 -23.40
N PRO A 382 17.38 -4.46 -22.39
CA PRO A 382 17.49 -3.82 -21.10
C PRO A 382 18.80 -4.17 -20.37
N ASP A 383 19.23 -3.29 -19.46
CA ASP A 383 20.41 -3.54 -18.63
C ASP A 383 20.21 -4.72 -17.66
N GLY A 384 21.34 -5.23 -17.13
CA GLY A 384 21.33 -6.28 -16.11
C GLY A 384 21.29 -7.71 -16.64
N TYR A 385 21.44 -7.90 -17.96
CA TYR A 385 21.48 -9.22 -18.55
C TYR A 385 22.86 -9.88 -18.44
N ASN A 386 22.92 -10.98 -17.69
CA ASN A 386 24.05 -11.88 -17.57
C ASN A 386 23.69 -13.27 -18.15
N PRO A 387 24.16 -13.62 -19.36
CA PRO A 387 23.84 -14.91 -19.97
C PRO A 387 24.42 -16.11 -19.22
N ASP A 388 25.42 -15.91 -18.36
CA ASP A 388 26.07 -16.96 -17.57
C ASP A 388 25.39 -17.17 -16.20
N ASP A 389 24.56 -16.21 -15.75
CA ASP A 389 23.74 -16.32 -14.54
C ASP A 389 22.32 -15.80 -14.81
N LEU A 390 21.44 -16.74 -15.15
CA LEU A 390 20.06 -16.42 -15.51
C LEU A 390 19.23 -16.03 -14.28
N VAL A 391 19.56 -16.52 -13.09
CA VAL A 391 18.87 -16.17 -11.84
C VAL A 391 19.17 -14.72 -11.48
N GLU A 392 20.43 -14.29 -11.63
CA GLU A 392 20.82 -12.88 -11.54
C GLU A 392 20.07 -12.03 -12.57
N SER A 393 20.03 -12.48 -13.84
CA SER A 393 19.30 -11.78 -14.90
C SER A 393 17.81 -11.61 -14.59
N ALA A 394 17.15 -12.65 -14.11
CA ALA A 394 15.74 -12.60 -13.73
C ALA A 394 15.51 -11.65 -12.55
N ASN A 395 16.40 -11.66 -11.55
CA ASN A 395 16.32 -10.71 -10.45
C ASN A 395 16.50 -9.26 -10.94
N ASN A 396 17.50 -9.00 -11.78
CA ASN A 396 17.79 -7.70 -12.37
C ASN A 396 16.62 -7.16 -13.19
N LEU A 397 15.97 -8.04 -13.98
CA LEU A 397 14.74 -7.71 -14.72
C LEU A 397 13.61 -7.26 -13.78
N LEU A 398 13.41 -7.97 -12.67
CA LEU A 398 12.35 -7.64 -11.73
C LEU A 398 12.63 -6.29 -11.03
N SER A 399 13.88 -6.05 -10.62
CA SER A 399 14.34 -4.74 -10.12
C SER A 399 14.15 -3.61 -11.15
N LEU A 400 14.43 -3.88 -12.43
CA LEU A 400 14.21 -2.91 -13.50
C LEU A 400 12.73 -2.53 -13.64
N GLY A 401 11.81 -3.50 -13.56
CA GLY A 401 10.37 -3.22 -13.59
C GLY A 401 9.90 -2.36 -12.41
N ILE A 402 10.44 -2.59 -11.20
CA ILE A 402 10.20 -1.72 -10.04
C ILE A 402 10.70 -0.30 -10.31
N LYS A 403 11.90 -0.16 -10.89
CA LYS A 403 12.49 1.13 -11.24
C LYS A 403 11.65 1.89 -12.27
N VAL A 404 11.19 1.20 -13.32
CA VAL A 404 10.26 1.72 -14.32
C VAL A 404 8.99 2.27 -13.68
N GLY A 405 8.42 1.55 -12.70
CA GLY A 405 7.26 2.00 -11.94
C GLY A 405 7.54 3.20 -11.03
N THR A 406 8.69 3.22 -10.35
CA THR A 406 9.09 4.31 -9.45
C THR A 406 9.33 5.62 -10.22
N ASP A 407 9.93 5.53 -11.41
CA ASP A 407 10.26 6.68 -12.24
C ASP A 407 9.15 7.08 -13.23
N ALA A 408 8.02 6.35 -13.29
CA ALA A 408 6.89 6.61 -14.20
C ALA A 408 6.29 8.03 -14.06
N TYR A 409 6.42 8.67 -12.90
CA TYR A 409 5.99 10.05 -12.68
C TYR A 409 6.97 11.11 -13.24
N LYS A 410 8.19 10.70 -13.61
CA LYS A 410 9.29 11.57 -14.02
C LYS A 410 9.47 11.62 -15.54
N SER A 411 9.14 10.54 -16.24
CA SER A 411 9.28 10.42 -17.71
C SER A 411 8.43 9.25 -18.25
N ASP A 412 8.34 9.11 -19.57
CA ASP A 412 7.82 7.88 -20.18
C ASP A 412 8.91 6.79 -20.08
N THR A 413 8.75 5.90 -19.10
CA THR A 413 9.70 4.82 -18.77
C THR A 413 9.37 3.51 -19.49
N GLY A 414 8.38 3.49 -20.39
CA GLY A 414 7.88 2.25 -20.98
C GLY A 414 6.99 1.44 -20.04
N ALA A 415 6.37 2.08 -19.05
CA ALA A 415 5.51 1.43 -18.04
C ALA A 415 4.44 0.50 -18.65
N ARG A 416 3.84 0.88 -19.79
CA ARG A 416 2.86 0.03 -20.50
C ARG A 416 3.48 -1.26 -21.04
N LEU A 417 4.70 -1.18 -21.58
CA LEU A 417 5.42 -2.35 -22.09
C LEU A 417 5.76 -3.31 -20.95
N PHE A 418 6.31 -2.79 -19.85
CA PHE A 418 6.59 -3.60 -18.66
C PHE A 418 5.31 -4.21 -18.07
N MET A 419 4.21 -3.47 -18.03
CA MET A 419 2.93 -4.03 -17.57
C MET A 419 2.48 -5.21 -18.45
N LYS A 420 2.59 -5.10 -19.77
CA LYS A 420 2.28 -6.21 -20.70
C LYS A 420 3.18 -7.43 -20.44
N LYS A 421 4.48 -7.22 -20.22
CA LYS A 421 5.43 -8.31 -19.89
C LYS A 421 5.16 -8.92 -18.52
N SER A 422 4.67 -8.15 -17.56
CA SER A 422 4.35 -8.65 -16.21
C SER A 422 3.28 -9.74 -16.20
N GLU A 423 2.28 -9.66 -17.09
CA GLU A 423 1.23 -10.69 -17.20
C GLU A 423 1.80 -12.06 -17.60
N GLU A 424 2.87 -12.06 -18.39
CA GLU A 424 3.58 -13.27 -18.80
C GLU A 424 4.44 -13.81 -17.66
N LEU A 425 5.20 -12.94 -16.98
CA LEU A 425 6.01 -13.30 -15.82
C LEU A 425 5.14 -13.83 -14.67
N GLN A 426 3.97 -13.25 -14.42
CA GLN A 426 3.01 -13.76 -13.45
C GLN A 426 2.55 -15.17 -13.82
N ARG A 427 2.12 -15.39 -15.07
CA ARG A 427 1.73 -16.73 -15.53
C ARG A 427 2.86 -17.74 -15.42
N LEU A 428 4.10 -17.33 -15.73
CA LEU A 428 5.27 -18.19 -15.62
C LEU A 428 5.56 -18.58 -14.17
N LEU A 429 5.49 -17.62 -13.24
CA LEU A 429 5.71 -17.86 -11.81
C LEU A 429 4.69 -18.85 -11.25
N HIS A 430 3.41 -18.73 -11.63
CA HIS A 430 2.37 -19.68 -11.18
C HIS A 430 2.54 -21.09 -11.75
N ARG A 431 3.23 -21.25 -12.88
CA ARG A 431 3.54 -22.55 -13.49
C ARG A 431 4.84 -23.15 -12.96
N THR A 432 5.62 -22.41 -12.17
CA THR A 432 6.89 -22.89 -11.63
C THR A 432 6.68 -24.13 -10.77
N PRO A 433 7.30 -25.27 -11.10
CA PRO A 433 7.21 -26.48 -10.27
C PRO A 433 7.75 -26.22 -8.86
N GLY A 434 7.07 -26.76 -7.85
CA GLY A 434 7.50 -26.62 -6.46
C GLY A 434 7.35 -25.22 -5.87
N LEU A 435 6.52 -24.36 -6.47
CA LEU A 435 6.22 -23.02 -5.95
C LEU A 435 5.66 -23.10 -4.52
N LYS A 436 6.34 -22.47 -3.56
CA LYS A 436 5.92 -22.37 -2.16
C LYS A 436 5.19 -21.05 -1.89
N ALA A 437 4.23 -21.09 -0.97
CA ALA A 437 3.56 -19.89 -0.47
C ALA A 437 4.54 -19.04 0.34
N VAL A 438 4.40 -17.71 0.28
CA VAL A 438 5.22 -16.78 1.07
C VAL A 438 4.52 -16.50 2.41
N PRO A 439 5.05 -16.95 3.56
CA PRO A 439 4.31 -16.92 4.82
C PRO A 439 4.26 -15.52 5.44
N TYR A 440 5.25 -14.65 5.21
CA TYR A 440 5.30 -13.27 5.77
C TYR A 440 4.47 -12.26 4.95
N VAL A 441 3.19 -12.58 4.75
CA VAL A 441 2.20 -11.70 4.09
C VAL A 441 1.11 -11.27 5.08
N LYS A 442 0.32 -10.26 4.71
CA LYS A 442 -0.72 -9.69 5.59
C LYS A 442 -1.70 -10.74 6.13
N GLY A 443 -1.98 -11.80 5.36
CA GLY A 443 -2.86 -12.89 5.78
C GLY A 443 -2.36 -13.60 7.05
N LEU A 444 -1.04 -13.86 7.15
CA LEU A 444 -0.49 -14.53 8.32
C LEU A 444 -0.51 -13.64 9.58
N ALA A 445 -0.36 -12.33 9.41
CA ALA A 445 -0.49 -11.40 10.54
C ALA A 445 -1.89 -11.49 11.19
N ALA A 446 -2.94 -11.75 10.39
CA ALA A 446 -4.27 -12.01 10.91
C ALA A 446 -4.34 -13.33 11.69
N THR A 447 -3.75 -14.41 11.16
CA THR A 447 -3.67 -15.71 11.83
C THR A 447 -2.90 -15.64 13.15
N LEU A 448 -1.78 -14.92 13.17
CA LEU A 448 -0.98 -14.64 14.37
C LEU A 448 -1.79 -13.85 15.40
N ASN A 449 -2.48 -12.79 14.98
CA ASN A 449 -3.31 -11.96 15.87
C ASN A 449 -4.50 -12.75 16.47
N GLN A 450 -4.98 -13.77 15.77
CA GLN A 450 -6.03 -14.68 16.23
C GLN A 450 -5.49 -15.84 17.09
N GLY A 451 -4.16 -15.92 17.33
CA GLY A 451 -3.55 -17.01 18.09
C GLY A 451 -3.62 -18.38 17.40
N ARG A 452 -3.86 -18.42 16.09
CA ARG A 452 -4.05 -19.64 15.28
C ARG A 452 -2.85 -19.98 14.41
N LEU A 453 -1.69 -19.40 14.70
CA LEU A 453 -0.49 -19.67 13.92
C LEU A 453 -0.11 -21.14 14.09
N ASP A 454 -0.19 -21.92 13.00
CA ASP A 454 0.39 -23.24 12.95
C ASP A 454 1.91 -23.10 12.84
N VAL A 455 2.59 -23.33 13.96
CA VAL A 455 4.04 -23.16 14.08
C VAL A 455 4.77 -24.12 13.14
N ASP A 456 4.38 -25.39 13.11
CA ASP A 456 5.09 -26.42 12.34
C ASP A 456 4.87 -26.23 10.84
N ALA A 457 3.62 -25.96 10.42
CA ALA A 457 3.33 -25.67 9.02
C ALA A 457 4.03 -24.40 8.53
N THR A 458 4.05 -23.34 9.35
CA THR A 458 4.74 -22.09 9.00
C THR A 458 6.26 -22.29 8.90
N LEU A 459 6.85 -23.11 9.78
CA LEU A 459 8.28 -23.44 9.71
C LEU A 459 8.62 -24.28 8.47
N GLU A 460 7.74 -25.21 8.06
CA GLU A 460 7.92 -25.97 6.82
C GLU A 460 7.75 -25.09 5.57
N ASP A 461 6.82 -24.12 5.58
CA ASP A 461 6.68 -23.12 4.50
C ASP A 461 7.91 -22.21 4.38
N LEU A 462 8.57 -21.91 5.51
CA LEU A 462 9.80 -21.11 5.55
C LEU A 462 11.04 -21.90 5.11
N LYS A 463 10.97 -23.22 5.09
CA LYS A 463 12.10 -24.08 4.73
C LYS A 463 12.56 -23.81 3.30
N ASP A 464 13.87 -23.75 3.12
CA ASP A 464 14.53 -23.45 1.84
C ASP A 464 14.22 -22.06 1.26
N ASN A 465 13.51 -21.19 1.99
CA ASN A 465 13.31 -19.80 1.59
C ASN A 465 14.61 -19.02 1.85
N PRO A 466 15.27 -18.50 0.81
CA PRO A 466 16.61 -17.94 0.93
C PRO A 466 16.61 -16.48 1.44
N THR A 467 15.46 -15.90 1.80
CA THR A 467 15.36 -14.48 2.14
C THR A 467 15.73 -14.19 3.60
N LEU A 468 16.27 -13.00 3.86
CA LEU A 468 16.53 -12.53 5.22
C LEU A 468 15.24 -12.51 6.06
N THR A 469 14.12 -12.09 5.47
CA THR A 469 12.81 -12.04 6.14
C THR A 469 12.37 -13.42 6.63
N ALA A 470 12.50 -14.44 5.78
CA ALA A 470 12.18 -15.82 6.17
C ALA A 470 13.06 -16.29 7.32
N SER A 471 14.37 -16.04 7.24
CA SER A 471 15.33 -16.43 8.25
C SER A 471 15.10 -15.74 9.61
N ILE A 472 14.79 -14.44 9.61
CA ILE A 472 14.41 -13.70 10.83
C ILE A 472 13.11 -14.27 11.40
N MET A 473 12.13 -14.55 10.55
CA MET A 473 10.83 -15.07 10.95
C MET A 473 10.94 -16.47 11.57
N GLU A 474 11.69 -17.36 10.95
CA GLU A 474 11.97 -18.72 11.45
C GLU A 474 12.60 -18.65 12.84
N THR A 475 13.64 -17.83 13.00
CA THR A 475 14.33 -17.64 14.28
C THR A 475 13.41 -17.04 15.34
N SER A 476 12.56 -16.09 14.94
CA SER A 476 11.58 -15.45 15.83
C SER A 476 10.51 -16.44 16.29
N ILE A 477 10.02 -17.31 15.41
CA ILE A 477 9.05 -18.36 15.75
C ILE A 477 9.67 -19.35 16.74
N LYS A 478 10.89 -19.83 16.47
CA LYS A 478 11.61 -20.75 17.36
C LYS A 478 11.79 -20.14 18.75
N LEU A 479 12.30 -18.91 18.82
CA LEU A 479 12.49 -18.19 20.08
C LEU A 479 11.16 -17.95 20.82
N ALA A 480 10.11 -17.54 20.11
CA ALA A 480 8.80 -17.31 20.71
C ALA A 480 8.16 -18.61 21.22
N THR A 481 8.44 -19.74 20.57
CA THR A 481 8.01 -21.07 21.02
C THR A 481 8.78 -21.51 22.26
N GLU A 482 10.12 -21.35 22.27
CA GLU A 482 10.98 -21.62 23.44
C GLU A 482 10.58 -20.79 24.66
N GLN A 483 10.18 -19.53 24.45
CA GLN A 483 9.73 -18.63 25.51
C GLN A 483 8.25 -18.84 25.90
N GLY A 484 7.54 -19.76 25.25
CA GLY A 484 6.12 -20.02 25.50
C GLY A 484 5.17 -18.88 25.09
N ILE A 485 5.65 -17.92 24.28
CA ILE A 485 4.84 -16.84 23.70
C ILE A 485 3.92 -17.41 22.62
N LEU A 486 4.48 -18.23 21.73
CA LEU A 486 3.71 -19.03 20.78
C LEU A 486 3.49 -20.42 21.38
N ARG A 487 2.24 -20.88 21.38
CA ARG A 487 1.90 -22.23 21.81
C ARG A 487 2.12 -23.17 20.64
N ASN A 488 2.92 -24.22 20.86
CA ASN A 488 2.99 -25.31 19.91
C ASN A 488 1.67 -26.11 20.02
N LEU A 489 0.74 -25.86 19.08
CA LEU A 489 -0.59 -26.47 19.08
C LEU A 489 -0.53 -27.98 18.79
N SER A 490 0.63 -28.50 18.39
CA SER A 490 0.89 -29.91 18.09
C SER A 490 0.75 -30.86 19.28
N ALA A 491 0.64 -30.35 20.51
CA ALA A 491 0.32 -31.15 21.72
C ALA A 491 -1.19 -31.42 21.93
N ARG A 492 -2.07 -30.86 21.08
CA ARG A 492 -3.50 -31.22 21.01
C ARG A 492 -3.86 -31.56 19.56
N GLN A 493 -3.34 -32.68 19.07
CA GLN A 493 -4.13 -33.47 18.13
C GLN A 493 -5.09 -34.33 18.96
N PRO A 494 -6.43 -34.19 18.83
CA PRO A 494 -7.23 -35.40 18.81
C PRO A 494 -6.66 -36.26 17.68
N ALA A 495 -6.46 -37.54 17.95
CA ALA A 495 -5.79 -38.50 17.08
C ALA A 495 -6.09 -38.27 15.59
N ALA A 496 -5.07 -38.45 14.75
CA ALA A 496 -5.15 -38.48 13.31
C ALA A 496 -5.98 -39.69 12.78
N GLU A 497 -7.24 -39.75 13.18
CA GLU A 497 -8.32 -40.48 12.51
C GLU A 497 -9.25 -39.41 11.91
N ASP A 498 -9.00 -39.08 10.64
CA ASP A 498 -10.01 -38.76 9.61
C ASP A 498 -9.40 -37.91 8.49
N CYS A 499 -8.64 -38.57 7.61
CA CYS A 499 -8.65 -38.22 6.19
C CYS A 499 -10.06 -38.49 5.64
N ALA A 500 -11.01 -37.59 5.95
CA ALA A 500 -12.39 -37.72 5.52
C ALA A 500 -12.43 -37.63 3.99
N MET A 501 -12.77 -38.74 3.32
CA MET A 501 -13.07 -38.75 1.90
C MET A 501 -14.11 -37.66 1.60
N THR A 502 -13.90 -36.84 0.57
CA THR A 502 -14.89 -35.86 0.12
C THR A 502 -15.85 -36.53 -0.85
N ILE A 503 -17.14 -36.48 -0.57
CA ILE A 503 -18.20 -36.99 -1.44
C ILE A 503 -18.91 -35.82 -2.13
N THR A 504 -19.29 -36.01 -3.39
CA THR A 504 -20.23 -35.12 -4.06
C THR A 504 -21.62 -35.42 -3.53
N LEU A 505 -22.25 -34.45 -2.87
CA LEU A 505 -23.54 -34.66 -2.22
C LEU A 505 -24.62 -34.97 -3.26
N THR A 506 -25.24 -36.14 -3.11
CA THR A 506 -26.49 -36.47 -3.80
C THR A 506 -27.61 -35.53 -3.32
N ARG A 507 -28.71 -35.44 -4.08
CA ARG A 507 -29.85 -34.61 -3.68
C ARG A 507 -30.44 -35.03 -2.33
N GLU A 508 -30.40 -36.33 -2.01
CA GLU A 508 -30.89 -36.88 -0.75
C GLU A 508 -29.97 -36.48 0.43
N GLU A 509 -28.65 -36.62 0.29
CA GLU A 509 -27.68 -36.18 1.31
C GLU A 509 -27.69 -34.66 1.50
N ALA A 510 -27.81 -33.90 0.41
CA ALA A 510 -27.98 -32.46 0.44
C ALA A 510 -29.29 -32.05 1.15
N SER A 511 -30.36 -32.82 0.99
CA SER A 511 -31.64 -32.59 1.67
C SER A 511 -31.51 -32.79 3.17
N GLU A 512 -30.86 -33.88 3.60
CA GLU A 512 -30.67 -34.15 5.02
C GLU A 512 -29.79 -33.11 5.70
N ARG A 513 -28.68 -32.72 5.08
CA ARG A 513 -27.82 -31.63 5.58
C ARG A 513 -28.56 -30.29 5.61
N ALA A 514 -29.40 -30.00 4.61
CA ALA A 514 -30.23 -28.79 4.59
C ALA A 514 -31.25 -28.77 5.73
N ARG A 515 -31.85 -29.90 6.12
CA ARG A 515 -32.76 -29.99 7.28
C ARG A 515 -32.03 -29.74 8.59
N MET A 516 -30.86 -30.34 8.78
CA MET A 516 -30.03 -30.10 9.97
C MET A 516 -29.64 -28.63 10.10
N GLU A 517 -29.18 -28.01 9.00
CA GLU A 517 -28.83 -26.60 9.00
C GLU A 517 -30.06 -25.69 9.23
N ALA A 518 -31.23 -26.07 8.70
CA ALA A 518 -32.47 -25.34 8.97
C ALA A 518 -32.86 -25.36 10.46
N SER A 519 -32.62 -26.48 11.16
CA SER A 519 -32.85 -26.57 12.62
C SER A 519 -31.89 -25.64 13.37
N ARG A 520 -30.59 -25.71 13.08
CA ARG A 520 -29.57 -24.86 13.71
C ARG A 520 -29.81 -23.37 13.45
N ALA A 521 -30.17 -23.02 12.22
CA ALA A 521 -30.52 -21.65 11.86
C ALA A 521 -31.73 -21.16 12.67
N LYS A 522 -32.73 -22.01 12.89
CA LYS A 522 -33.93 -21.69 13.69
C LYS A 522 -33.62 -21.51 15.17
N GLU A 523 -32.70 -22.31 15.72
CA GLU A 523 -32.22 -22.18 17.11
C GLU A 523 -31.43 -20.89 17.33
N ALA A 524 -30.56 -20.51 16.38
CA ALA A 524 -29.74 -19.30 16.47
C ALA A 524 -30.49 -18.00 16.09
N GLU A 525 -31.66 -18.13 15.47
CA GLU A 525 -32.40 -17.02 14.86
C GLU A 525 -32.81 -15.94 15.85
N GLU A 526 -33.34 -16.32 17.01
CA GLU A 526 -33.87 -15.37 18.00
C GLU A 526 -32.76 -14.43 18.49
N THR A 527 -31.62 -14.99 18.90
CA THR A 527 -30.45 -14.24 19.40
C THR A 527 -29.86 -13.33 18.33
N ILE A 528 -29.66 -13.85 17.12
CA ILE A 528 -29.04 -13.08 16.01
C ILE A 528 -30.00 -11.97 15.53
N THR A 529 -31.30 -12.25 15.45
CA THR A 529 -32.31 -11.27 15.04
C THR A 529 -32.41 -10.16 16.08
N ALA A 530 -32.41 -10.50 17.38
CA ALA A 530 -32.39 -9.50 18.45
C ALA A 530 -31.15 -8.60 18.37
N ALA A 531 -29.98 -9.17 18.10
CA ALA A 531 -28.75 -8.40 17.89
C ALA A 531 -28.84 -7.49 16.66
N ALA A 532 -29.32 -7.99 15.53
CA ALA A 532 -29.48 -7.20 14.31
C ALA A 532 -30.48 -6.05 14.49
N LEU A 533 -31.60 -6.28 15.19
CA LEU A 533 -32.58 -5.24 15.52
C LEU A 533 -32.02 -4.21 16.51
N SER A 534 -31.23 -4.65 17.49
CA SER A 534 -30.51 -3.77 18.41
C SER A 534 -29.54 -2.86 17.66
N VAL A 535 -28.73 -3.42 16.75
CA VAL A 535 -27.81 -2.66 15.90
C VAL A 535 -28.58 -1.66 15.02
N ALA A 536 -29.66 -2.08 14.37
CA ALA A 536 -30.50 -1.18 13.59
C ALA A 536 -31.09 -0.03 14.44
N THR A 537 -31.44 -0.30 15.70
CA THR A 537 -31.92 0.71 16.65
C THR A 537 -30.80 1.67 17.06
N SER A 538 -29.58 1.17 17.31
CA SER A 538 -28.41 2.01 17.58
C SER A 538 -28.09 2.93 16.39
N LEU A 539 -28.20 2.42 15.17
CA LEU A 539 -28.02 3.23 13.95
C LEU A 539 -29.08 4.33 13.84
N ARG A 540 -30.36 4.01 14.09
CA ARG A 540 -31.45 5.00 14.11
C ARG A 540 -31.24 6.06 15.19
N THR A 541 -30.73 5.67 16.35
CA THR A 541 -30.39 6.59 17.45
C THR A 541 -29.24 7.54 17.07
N ALA A 542 -28.36 7.11 16.17
CA ALA A 542 -27.28 7.92 15.60
C ALA A 542 -27.70 8.75 14.37
N ASP A 543 -28.99 8.99 14.18
CA ASP A 543 -29.59 9.70 13.03
C ASP A 543 -29.24 9.08 11.67
N ILE A 544 -29.11 7.74 11.64
CA ILE A 544 -28.96 6.97 10.40
C ILE A 544 -30.27 6.24 10.14
N HIS A 545 -30.94 6.61 9.04
CA HIS A 545 -32.14 5.90 8.63
C HIS A 545 -31.76 4.50 8.13
N VAL A 546 -32.29 3.46 8.78
CA VAL A 546 -32.06 2.06 8.42
C VAL A 546 -33.39 1.33 8.36
N ASN A 547 -33.69 0.79 7.18
CA ASN A 547 -34.77 -0.14 6.95
C ASN A 547 -34.22 -1.57 6.98
N MET A 548 -34.99 -2.50 7.56
CA MET A 548 -34.63 -3.92 7.67
C MET A 548 -35.69 -4.74 6.94
N PRO A 549 -35.65 -4.79 5.60
CA PRO A 549 -36.67 -5.53 4.85
C PRO A 549 -36.54 -7.04 5.05
N HIS A 550 -37.64 -7.75 4.77
CA HIS A 550 -37.67 -9.22 4.76
C HIS A 550 -37.33 -9.90 6.10
N LEU A 551 -37.61 -9.27 7.24
CA LEU A 551 -37.49 -9.94 8.55
C LEU A 551 -38.27 -11.26 8.59
N GLU A 552 -39.46 -11.32 7.98
CA GLU A 552 -40.26 -12.55 7.87
C GLU A 552 -39.63 -13.64 6.98
N ARG A 553 -38.63 -13.31 6.14
CA ARG A 553 -37.94 -14.20 5.21
C ARG A 553 -36.42 -14.28 5.47
N ARG A 554 -36.01 -14.06 6.73
CA ARG A 554 -34.60 -14.11 7.18
C ARG A 554 -34.00 -15.52 7.17
N LEU A 555 -34.85 -16.54 7.36
CA LEU A 555 -34.46 -17.95 7.29
C LEU A 555 -34.62 -18.47 5.86
N LYS A 556 -33.60 -19.17 5.37
CA LYS A 556 -33.63 -19.85 4.08
C LYS A 556 -34.41 -21.16 4.19
N SER A 557 -35.23 -21.47 3.20
CA SER A 557 -35.99 -22.73 3.20
C SER A 557 -35.06 -23.94 2.99
N ALA A 558 -35.39 -25.07 3.63
CA ALA A 558 -34.66 -26.32 3.46
C ALA A 558 -34.54 -26.70 1.98
N ALA A 559 -35.62 -26.58 1.20
CA ALA A 559 -35.60 -26.84 -0.25
C ALA A 559 -34.57 -25.97 -1.01
N SER A 560 -34.45 -24.68 -0.67
CA SER A 560 -33.48 -23.80 -1.31
C SER A 560 -32.04 -24.12 -0.89
N MET A 561 -31.82 -24.63 0.32
CA MET A 561 -30.50 -25.09 0.77
C MET A 561 -30.15 -26.44 0.15
N THR A 562 -31.12 -27.34 -0.03
CA THR A 562 -30.96 -28.59 -0.78
C THR A 562 -30.48 -28.30 -2.20
N ASP A 563 -31.14 -27.36 -2.90
CA ASP A 563 -30.72 -26.96 -4.24
C ASP A 563 -29.30 -26.36 -4.25
N GLN A 564 -28.90 -25.62 -3.21
CA GLN A 564 -27.55 -25.06 -3.10
C GLN A 564 -26.48 -26.14 -2.83
N LEU A 565 -26.80 -27.13 -2.01
CA LEU A 565 -25.86 -28.18 -1.58
C LEU A 565 -25.76 -29.35 -2.56
N THR A 566 -26.77 -29.57 -3.41
CA THR A 566 -26.78 -30.66 -4.39
C THR A 566 -25.61 -30.50 -5.36
N GLY A 567 -24.76 -31.52 -5.48
CA GLY A 567 -23.56 -31.48 -6.33
C GLY A 567 -22.35 -30.77 -5.72
N MET A 568 -22.41 -30.30 -4.47
CA MET A 568 -21.24 -29.78 -3.75
C MET A 568 -20.40 -30.93 -3.17
N SER A 569 -19.09 -30.80 -3.24
CA SER A 569 -18.16 -31.69 -2.54
C SER A 569 -18.13 -31.35 -1.05
N ALA A 570 -18.43 -32.32 -0.18
CA ALA A 570 -18.38 -32.15 1.27
C ALA A 570 -17.66 -33.31 1.95
N PRO A 571 -16.99 -33.10 3.09
CA PRO A 571 -16.36 -34.18 3.84
C PRO A 571 -17.42 -35.16 4.37
N THR A 572 -17.15 -36.46 4.24
CA THR A 572 -17.98 -37.53 4.79
C THR A 572 -17.98 -37.44 6.33
N GLY A 573 -19.13 -37.61 7.00
CA GLY A 573 -19.23 -37.61 8.47
C GLY A 573 -19.10 -36.24 9.18
N SER A 574 -18.74 -35.17 8.48
CA SER A 574 -18.55 -33.84 9.09
C SER A 574 -19.88 -33.09 9.30
N HIS A 575 -20.17 -32.71 10.55
CA HIS A 575 -21.26 -31.82 10.95
C HIS A 575 -20.98 -30.31 10.74
N VAL A 576 -19.93 -29.94 10.00
CA VAL A 576 -19.55 -28.54 9.75
C VAL A 576 -20.63 -27.79 8.96
N GLN A 577 -20.90 -26.55 9.38
CA GLN A 577 -21.83 -25.65 8.69
C GLN A 577 -21.33 -25.32 7.27
N LEU A 578 -22.10 -25.75 6.26
CA LEU A 578 -21.80 -25.52 4.84
C LEU A 578 -22.50 -24.29 4.26
N VAL A 579 -23.56 -23.80 4.92
CA VAL A 579 -24.44 -22.75 4.40
C VAL A 579 -24.48 -21.59 5.39
N SER A 580 -23.55 -20.64 5.24
CA SER A 580 -23.48 -19.44 6.10
C SER A 580 -24.60 -18.43 5.85
N ASN A 581 -25.38 -18.59 4.77
CA ASN A 581 -26.53 -17.75 4.45
C ASN A 581 -27.89 -18.40 4.78
N ALA A 582 -27.89 -19.42 5.65
CA ALA A 582 -29.11 -20.05 6.17
C ALA A 582 -29.95 -19.05 6.99
N LEU A 583 -29.29 -18.18 7.74
CA LEU A 583 -29.87 -17.00 8.38
C LEU A 583 -29.23 -15.73 7.79
N ARG A 584 -30.07 -14.81 7.33
CA ARG A 584 -29.62 -13.59 6.66
C ARG A 584 -30.43 -12.36 7.06
N HIS A 585 -29.74 -11.29 7.41
CA HIS A 585 -30.35 -9.97 7.63
C HIS A 585 -29.91 -8.97 6.58
N VAL A 586 -30.86 -8.15 6.11
CA VAL A 586 -30.63 -7.13 5.10
C VAL A 586 -30.81 -5.76 5.75
N PHE A 587 -29.78 -4.92 5.64
CA PHE A 587 -29.76 -3.52 6.04
C PHE A 587 -29.88 -2.65 4.79
N GLU A 588 -31.03 -2.00 4.62
CA GLU A 588 -31.25 -1.00 3.58
C GLU A 588 -30.99 0.39 4.17
N VAL A 589 -29.98 1.07 3.62
CA VAL A 589 -29.46 2.35 4.14
C VAL A 589 -29.38 3.38 3.00
N PRO A 590 -29.84 4.62 3.18
CA PRO A 590 -29.69 5.68 2.18
C PRO A 590 -28.25 5.91 1.75
N ASP A 591 -28.04 6.22 0.47
CA ASP A 591 -26.72 6.38 -0.17
C ASP A 591 -25.78 7.28 0.62
N LYS A 592 -26.27 8.44 1.10
CA LYS A 592 -25.49 9.42 1.87
C LYS A 592 -24.91 8.87 3.18
N ASP A 593 -25.55 7.87 3.77
CA ASP A 593 -25.20 7.30 5.08
C ASP A 593 -24.60 5.90 4.97
N PHE A 594 -24.58 5.31 3.78
CA PHE A 594 -24.29 3.89 3.54
C PHE A 594 -22.98 3.42 4.20
N THR A 595 -21.86 4.07 3.86
CA THR A 595 -20.53 3.70 4.37
C THR A 595 -20.41 3.92 5.87
N ARG A 596 -21.04 4.97 6.39
CA ARG A 596 -21.07 5.30 7.82
C ARG A 596 -21.87 4.25 8.60
N ALA A 597 -23.02 3.86 8.08
CA ALA A 597 -23.90 2.86 8.66
C ALA A 597 -23.24 1.48 8.66
N PHE A 598 -22.58 1.09 7.57
CA PHE A 598 -21.83 -0.16 7.49
C PHE A 598 -20.76 -0.22 8.59
N LYS A 599 -19.88 0.79 8.68
CA LYS A 599 -18.81 0.83 9.69
C LYS A 599 -19.35 0.81 11.12
N ALA A 600 -20.41 1.58 11.38
CA ALA A 600 -21.05 1.63 12.70
C ALA A 600 -21.74 0.31 13.06
N ALA A 601 -22.39 -0.36 12.09
CA ALA A 601 -23.01 -1.66 12.29
C ALA A 601 -21.97 -2.72 12.63
N MET A 602 -20.87 -2.77 11.87
CA MET A 602 -19.79 -3.73 12.09
C MET A 602 -19.13 -3.55 13.46
N LEU A 603 -18.86 -2.31 13.87
CA LEU A 603 -18.37 -2.01 15.21
C LEU A 603 -19.37 -2.45 16.29
N ALA A 604 -20.66 -2.20 16.09
CA ALA A 604 -21.70 -2.58 17.04
C ALA A 604 -21.84 -4.10 17.18
N PHE A 605 -21.61 -4.87 16.11
CA PHE A 605 -21.54 -6.33 16.16
C PHE A 605 -20.28 -6.81 16.90
N ASP A 606 -19.11 -6.20 16.63
CA ASP A 606 -17.85 -6.52 17.32
C ASP A 606 -17.94 -6.28 18.84
N GLU A 607 -18.51 -5.14 19.26
CA GLU A 607 -18.75 -4.82 20.68
C GLU A 607 -19.69 -5.82 21.38
N ARG A 608 -20.52 -6.54 20.62
CA ARG A 608 -21.43 -7.58 21.12
C ARG A 608 -20.82 -8.98 21.02
N GLY A 609 -19.54 -9.10 20.66
CA GLY A 609 -18.82 -10.37 20.61
C GLY A 609 -18.97 -11.14 19.30
N TYR A 610 -19.52 -10.54 18.25
CA TYR A 610 -19.61 -11.16 16.93
C TYR A 610 -18.34 -10.90 16.12
N SER A 611 -17.76 -11.93 15.53
CA SER A 611 -16.50 -11.82 14.77
C SER A 611 -16.75 -11.81 13.26
N GLU A 612 -16.17 -10.85 12.55
CA GLU A 612 -16.17 -10.78 11.09
C GLU A 612 -15.26 -11.85 10.47
N LEU A 613 -15.79 -12.69 9.58
CA LEU A 613 -15.01 -13.71 8.86
C LEU A 613 -14.64 -13.31 7.43
N GLN A 614 -15.57 -12.64 6.75
CA GLN A 614 -15.46 -12.31 5.35
C GLN A 614 -16.34 -11.11 5.03
N THR A 615 -15.82 -10.18 4.24
CA THR A 615 -16.59 -9.09 3.64
C THR A 615 -16.33 -9.01 2.14
N THR A 616 -17.39 -9.19 1.36
CA THR A 616 -17.42 -9.10 -0.09
C THR A 616 -18.08 -7.78 -0.49
N ASN A 617 -17.26 -6.81 -0.91
CA ASN A 617 -17.73 -5.54 -1.44
C ASN A 617 -17.98 -5.62 -2.95
N TRP A 618 -19.25 -5.77 -3.35
CA TRP A 618 -19.64 -5.93 -4.75
C TRP A 618 -19.66 -4.62 -5.55
N PHE A 619 -19.59 -3.46 -4.90
CA PHE A 619 -19.44 -2.17 -5.61
C PHE A 619 -18.08 -2.05 -6.32
N ARG A 620 -17.07 -2.81 -5.88
CA ARG A 620 -15.72 -2.82 -6.47
C ARG A 620 -15.60 -3.71 -7.71
N THR A 621 -16.63 -4.48 -8.06
CA THR A 621 -16.59 -5.42 -9.18
C THR A 621 -16.79 -4.68 -10.51
N ARG A 622 -15.90 -4.86 -11.50
CA ARG A 622 -15.98 -4.21 -12.83
C ARG A 622 -17.24 -4.56 -13.62
N THR A 623 -17.81 -5.76 -13.43
CA THR A 623 -19.05 -6.22 -14.07
C THR A 623 -19.98 -6.86 -13.04
N PRO A 624 -20.61 -6.05 -12.18
CA PRO A 624 -21.34 -6.56 -11.03
C PRO A 624 -22.62 -7.24 -11.49
N ASN A 625 -22.71 -8.54 -11.25
CA ASN A 625 -23.98 -9.24 -11.33
C ASN A 625 -24.80 -9.04 -10.06
N PHE A 626 -24.31 -8.35 -9.01
CA PHE A 626 -24.98 -8.06 -7.73
C PHE A 626 -24.36 -6.77 -7.18
N LEU A 627 -25.12 -5.96 -6.42
CA LEU A 627 -24.63 -4.71 -5.84
C LEU A 627 -25.02 -4.58 -4.36
N GLY A 628 -24.02 -4.37 -3.51
CA GLY A 628 -24.15 -4.33 -2.06
C GLY A 628 -22.86 -4.78 -1.37
N ILE A 629 -22.83 -4.71 -0.05
CA ILE A 629 -21.75 -5.30 0.75
C ILE A 629 -22.32 -6.51 1.48
N GLN A 630 -21.69 -7.66 1.31
CA GLN A 630 -22.07 -8.88 2.02
C GLN A 630 -21.00 -9.22 3.04
N THR A 631 -21.41 -9.48 4.27
CA THR A 631 -20.49 -9.80 5.35
C THR A 631 -20.94 -11.07 6.06
N VAL A 632 -20.02 -11.99 6.32
CA VAL A 632 -20.26 -13.20 7.11
C VAL A 632 -19.71 -12.97 8.51
N LEU A 633 -20.57 -13.10 9.51
CA LEU A 633 -20.24 -12.99 10.93
C LEU A 633 -20.33 -14.36 11.60
N THR A 634 -19.60 -14.53 12.71
CA THR A 634 -19.71 -15.68 13.62
C THR A 634 -20.23 -15.21 14.97
N THR A 635 -21.18 -15.95 15.55
CA THR A 635 -21.62 -15.77 16.93
C THR A 635 -20.54 -16.23 17.91
N PRO A 636 -20.60 -15.83 19.20
CA PRO A 636 -19.73 -16.37 20.25
C PRO A 636 -19.74 -17.90 20.31
N ASP A 637 -20.89 -18.52 20.05
CA ASP A 637 -21.08 -19.98 20.04
C ASP A 637 -20.66 -20.65 18.71
N GLY A 638 -19.99 -19.92 17.82
CA GLY A 638 -19.40 -20.46 16.60
C GLY A 638 -20.35 -20.59 15.39
N TYR A 639 -21.61 -20.15 15.50
CA TYR A 639 -22.57 -20.20 14.39
C TYR A 639 -22.35 -19.06 13.40
N ARG A 640 -22.35 -19.34 12.09
CA ARG A 640 -22.13 -18.33 11.04
C ARG A 640 -23.43 -17.87 10.42
N PHE A 641 -23.55 -16.57 10.20
CA PHE A 641 -24.70 -15.96 9.53
C PHE A 641 -24.28 -14.82 8.60
N GLN A 642 -25.18 -14.41 7.70
CA GLN A 642 -24.88 -13.40 6.68
C GLN A 642 -25.60 -12.07 6.95
N LEU A 643 -24.87 -10.98 6.80
CA LEU A 643 -25.41 -9.62 6.71
C LEU A 643 -25.26 -9.09 5.28
N GLU A 644 -26.26 -8.37 4.80
CA GLU A 644 -26.20 -7.69 3.51
C GLU A 644 -26.57 -6.22 3.67
N PHE A 645 -25.70 -5.33 3.23
CA PHE A 645 -25.93 -3.89 3.21
C PHE A 645 -26.22 -3.44 1.79
N HIS A 646 -27.37 -2.79 1.62
CA HIS A 646 -27.84 -2.24 0.34
C HIS A 646 -28.23 -0.77 0.46
N THR A 647 -28.12 -0.03 -0.63
CA THR A 647 -28.87 1.21 -0.81
C THR A 647 -30.28 0.90 -1.31
N PRO A 648 -31.23 1.85 -1.24
CA PRO A 648 -32.56 1.65 -1.84
C PRO A 648 -32.46 1.26 -3.32
N GLY A 649 -31.51 1.84 -4.06
CA GLY A 649 -31.24 1.51 -5.46
C GLY A 649 -30.67 0.09 -5.63
N SER A 650 -29.64 -0.29 -4.86
CA SER A 650 -29.03 -1.62 -4.98
C SER A 650 -29.93 -2.74 -4.46
N TYR A 651 -30.77 -2.43 -3.47
CA TYR A 651 -31.80 -3.34 -2.97
C TYR A 651 -32.90 -3.59 -4.01
N ARG A 652 -33.40 -2.54 -4.66
CA ARG A 652 -34.38 -2.67 -5.76
C ARG A 652 -33.82 -3.53 -6.90
N ALA A 653 -32.58 -3.27 -7.32
CA ALA A 653 -31.91 -4.07 -8.34
C ALA A 653 -31.81 -5.56 -7.96
N LYS A 654 -31.57 -5.87 -6.68
CA LYS A 654 -31.57 -7.25 -6.17
C LYS A 654 -32.96 -7.90 -6.24
N VAL A 655 -34.01 -7.16 -5.88
CA VAL A 655 -35.40 -7.65 -5.94
C VAL A 655 -35.82 -7.89 -7.39
N ASP A 656 -35.57 -6.93 -8.28
CA ASP A 656 -35.91 -7.02 -9.71
C ASP A 656 -35.20 -8.19 -10.41
N ASN A 657 -33.98 -8.50 -9.99
CA ASN A 657 -33.19 -9.61 -10.53
C ASN A 657 -33.41 -10.96 -9.84
N HIS A 658 -34.21 -11.05 -8.77
CA HIS A 658 -34.33 -12.25 -7.93
C HIS A 658 -34.69 -13.53 -8.71
N ASP A 659 -35.71 -13.45 -9.58
CA ASP A 659 -36.14 -14.58 -10.39
C ASP A 659 -35.13 -14.92 -11.49
N THR A 660 -34.44 -13.90 -12.02
CA THR A 660 -33.36 -14.07 -13.01
C THR A 660 -32.15 -14.78 -12.40
N TYR A 661 -31.77 -14.49 -11.15
CA TYR A 661 -30.72 -15.24 -10.45
C TYR A 661 -31.09 -16.70 -10.24
N LYS A 662 -32.34 -16.98 -9.85
CA LYS A 662 -32.81 -18.37 -9.68
C LYS A 662 -32.77 -19.13 -11.00
N ALA A 663 -33.18 -18.50 -12.10
CA ALA A 663 -33.09 -19.09 -13.43
C ALA A 663 -31.64 -19.36 -13.85
N LEU A 664 -30.72 -18.41 -13.62
CA LEU A 664 -29.28 -18.58 -13.87
C LEU A 664 -28.65 -19.70 -13.04
N LEU A 665 -29.06 -19.83 -11.77
CA LEU A 665 -28.55 -20.89 -10.89
C LEU A 665 -29.02 -22.28 -11.37
N ARG A 666 -30.28 -22.42 -11.78
CA ARG A 666 -30.83 -23.68 -12.33
C ARG A 666 -30.12 -24.10 -13.61
N LEU A 667 -29.92 -23.17 -14.55
CA LEU A 667 -29.19 -23.42 -15.80
C LEU A 667 -27.72 -23.83 -15.53
N ARG A 668 -27.12 -23.32 -14.44
CA ARG A 668 -25.75 -23.71 -14.02
C ARG A 668 -25.67 -25.07 -13.34
N GLN A 669 -26.77 -25.62 -12.83
CA GLN A 669 -26.77 -26.91 -12.14
C GLN A 669 -27.03 -28.08 -13.10
N GLN A 670 -27.57 -27.81 -14.29
CA GLN A 670 -27.69 -28.80 -15.35
C GLN A 670 -26.31 -29.01 -16.00
N ALA A 671 -25.76 -30.22 -15.85
CA ALA A 671 -24.52 -30.61 -16.52
C ALA A 671 -24.86 -31.06 -17.95
N GLY A 672 -24.29 -30.38 -18.96
CA GLY A 672 -24.53 -30.69 -20.38
C GLY A 672 -25.45 -29.72 -21.14
N ALA A 673 -25.40 -28.42 -20.82
CA ALA A 673 -26.26 -27.42 -21.47
C ALA A 673 -25.99 -27.29 -22.98
N ASP A 674 -27.06 -27.41 -23.78
CA ASP A 674 -27.01 -27.20 -25.23
C ASP A 674 -26.70 -25.73 -25.59
N ALA A 675 -26.44 -25.44 -26.87
CA ALA A 675 -26.12 -24.09 -27.32
C ALA A 675 -27.26 -23.06 -27.05
N LEU A 676 -28.52 -23.50 -27.00
CA LEU A 676 -29.69 -22.67 -26.74
C LEU A 676 -29.80 -22.29 -25.26
N GLU A 677 -29.49 -23.22 -24.35
CA GLU A 677 -29.44 -22.98 -22.91
C GLU A 677 -28.27 -22.07 -22.52
N GLN A 678 -27.13 -22.19 -23.21
CA GLN A 678 -26.00 -21.26 -23.05
C GLN A 678 -26.34 -19.85 -23.54
N ALA A 679 -27.00 -19.72 -24.70
CA ALA A 679 -27.48 -18.43 -25.21
C ALA A 679 -28.45 -17.76 -24.23
N LYS A 680 -29.40 -18.53 -23.68
CA LYS A 680 -30.35 -18.06 -22.67
C LYS A 680 -29.66 -17.64 -21.36
N ALA A 681 -28.62 -18.34 -20.92
CA ALA A 681 -27.84 -17.96 -19.75
C ALA A 681 -27.07 -16.63 -19.98
N VAL A 682 -26.56 -16.40 -21.19
CA VAL A 682 -25.90 -15.14 -21.57
C VAL A 682 -26.91 -13.99 -21.56
N GLU A 683 -28.10 -14.17 -22.14
CA GLU A 683 -29.17 -13.17 -22.17
C GLU A 683 -29.61 -12.78 -20.75
N LEU A 684 -29.87 -13.77 -19.89
CA LEU A 684 -30.25 -13.52 -18.49
C LEU A 684 -29.14 -12.79 -17.72
N ALA A 685 -27.87 -13.13 -17.95
CA ALA A 685 -26.74 -12.43 -17.33
C ALA A 685 -26.60 -10.98 -17.82
N GLN A 686 -26.87 -10.70 -19.11
CA GLN A 686 -26.88 -9.34 -19.65
C GLN A 686 -28.01 -8.51 -19.02
N ARG A 687 -29.21 -9.07 -18.86
CA ARG A 687 -30.34 -8.41 -18.20
C ARG A 687 -30.00 -8.02 -16.76
N VAL A 688 -29.39 -8.92 -15.98
CA VAL A 688 -28.94 -8.62 -14.61
C VAL A 688 -27.97 -7.44 -14.58
N ARG A 689 -27.00 -7.44 -15.50
CA ARG A 689 -26.00 -6.35 -15.58
C ARG A 689 -26.63 -5.01 -15.94
N ALA A 690 -27.59 -4.99 -16.86
CA ALA A 690 -28.27 -3.77 -17.28
C ALA A 690 -29.00 -3.09 -16.10
N VAL A 691 -29.62 -3.87 -15.23
CA VAL A 691 -30.27 -3.37 -14.00
C VAL A 691 -29.22 -2.86 -13.00
N CYS A 692 -28.13 -3.61 -12.77
CA CYS A 692 -27.07 -3.18 -11.85
C CYS A 692 -26.35 -1.91 -12.33
N SER A 693 -26.11 -1.72 -13.63
CA SER A 693 -25.39 -0.56 -14.15
C SER A 693 -26.12 0.78 -13.93
N GLN A 694 -27.42 0.75 -13.61
CA GLN A 694 -28.23 1.95 -13.36
C GLN A 694 -28.15 2.43 -11.90
N VAL A 695 -27.53 1.66 -11.01
CA VAL A 695 -27.44 1.98 -9.58
C VAL A 695 -26.18 2.79 -9.32
N ALA A 696 -26.32 3.94 -8.69
CA ALA A 696 -25.20 4.78 -8.27
C ALA A 696 -24.36 4.08 -7.16
N ILE A 697 -23.05 4.30 -7.20
CA ILE A 697 -22.14 3.83 -6.15
C ILE A 697 -22.18 4.85 -5.00
N PRO A 698 -22.45 4.43 -3.74
CA PRO A 698 -22.52 5.35 -2.62
C PRO A 698 -21.15 5.91 -2.24
N ASP A 699 -21.12 7.14 -1.70
CA ASP A 699 -19.88 7.80 -1.30
C ASP A 699 -19.08 6.99 -0.26
N GLY A 700 -17.79 6.81 -0.53
CA GLY A 700 -16.88 6.03 0.31
C GLY A 700 -17.09 4.51 0.27
N ALA A 701 -18.05 3.99 -0.51
CA ALA A 701 -18.30 2.55 -0.60
C ALA A 701 -17.10 1.80 -1.23
N MET A 702 -16.35 2.46 -2.12
CA MET A 702 -15.13 1.90 -2.72
C MET A 702 -13.98 1.74 -1.72
N ASP A 703 -14.00 2.50 -0.62
CA ASP A 703 -12.98 2.46 0.43
C ASP A 703 -13.23 1.34 1.44
N VAL A 704 -14.39 0.67 1.38
CA VAL A 704 -14.66 -0.48 2.23
C VAL A 704 -13.84 -1.68 1.72
N PRO A 705 -13.00 -2.30 2.56
CA PRO A 705 -12.14 -3.40 2.14
C PRO A 705 -12.96 -4.60 1.67
N HIS A 706 -12.41 -5.33 0.71
CA HIS A 706 -12.91 -6.63 0.26
C HIS A 706 -11.89 -7.66 0.77
N TRP A 707 -12.29 -8.59 1.63
CA TRP A 707 -11.39 -9.54 2.26
C TRP A 707 -12.13 -10.79 2.77
N GLY A 708 -11.47 -11.96 2.75
CA GLY A 708 -12.02 -13.24 3.19
C GLY A 708 -11.13 -14.40 2.73
N ALA A 709 -11.39 -15.62 3.23
CA ALA A 709 -10.64 -16.84 2.92
C ALA A 709 -10.87 -17.40 1.49
N GLU A 710 -11.03 -16.50 0.52
CA GLU A 710 -10.96 -16.76 -0.91
C GLU A 710 -10.15 -15.62 -1.55
N GLU A 711 -8.83 -15.77 -1.61
CA GLU A 711 -7.99 -14.92 -2.44
C GLU A 711 -8.00 -15.46 -3.88
N GLY A 712 -8.55 -14.69 -4.82
CA GLY A 712 -8.39 -14.95 -6.24
C GLY A 712 -9.48 -14.42 -7.17
N ALA A 713 -9.87 -13.14 -7.08
CA ALA A 713 -10.83 -12.55 -8.01
C ALA A 713 -10.20 -11.51 -8.97
N THR A 714 -9.26 -11.97 -9.82
CA THR A 714 -9.12 -11.48 -11.21
C THR A 714 -8.79 -12.65 -12.14
N GLY A 715 -9.84 -13.35 -12.58
CA GLY A 715 -9.78 -14.39 -13.63
C GLY A 715 -11.15 -15.05 -13.78
N ARG A 716 -11.80 -14.92 -14.94
CA ARG A 716 -13.23 -15.27 -15.14
C ARG A 716 -13.47 -16.79 -15.20
N THR A 717 -14.48 -17.23 -14.43
CA THR A 717 -15.45 -18.32 -14.70
C THR A 717 -14.93 -19.71 -15.12
N SER A 718 -14.95 -20.70 -14.21
CA SER A 718 -16.00 -21.73 -14.16
C SER A 718 -15.87 -22.67 -12.93
N ARG A 719 -17.03 -22.95 -12.30
CA ARG A 719 -17.41 -24.05 -11.37
C ARG A 719 -16.54 -24.45 -10.15
N SER A 720 -16.90 -23.82 -9.02
CA SER A 720 -17.23 -24.38 -7.68
C SER A 720 -16.49 -25.61 -7.09
N SER A 721 -15.81 -25.39 -5.97
CA SER A 721 -15.83 -26.28 -4.80
C SER A 721 -15.55 -25.47 -3.51
N PHE A 722 -16.61 -25.21 -2.73
CA PHE A 722 -16.50 -24.70 -1.35
C PHE A 722 -16.42 -25.89 -0.39
N GLY A 723 -15.34 -25.98 0.40
CA GLY A 723 -15.18 -27.01 1.43
C GLY A 723 -14.32 -26.56 2.63
N VAL A 724 -14.99 -26.24 3.75
CA VAL A 724 -14.75 -26.70 5.16
C VAL A 724 -13.30 -26.62 5.70
N ARG A 725 -12.96 -25.86 6.77
CA ARG A 725 -13.17 -26.18 8.21
C ARG A 725 -12.86 -24.95 9.09
N ALA A 726 -13.69 -24.72 10.12
CA ALA A 726 -13.30 -23.99 11.33
C ALA A 726 -13.22 -24.96 12.50
N ALA A 727 -12.20 -24.77 13.32
CA ALA A 727 -12.20 -25.12 14.72
C ALA A 727 -11.91 -23.84 15.53
N GLU A 728 -12.65 -23.72 16.62
CA GLU A 728 -12.78 -22.61 17.57
C GLU A 728 -11.43 -22.11 18.12
N GLN A 729 -11.31 -20.81 18.43
CA GLN A 729 -10.38 -20.25 19.43
C GLN A 729 -10.70 -18.77 19.73
N PRO A 730 -10.33 -18.29 20.93
CA PRO A 730 -10.94 -17.18 21.68
C PRO A 730 -10.44 -15.79 21.26
N GLY A 731 -11.14 -14.75 21.74
CA GLY A 731 -10.93 -13.35 21.35
C GLY A 731 -9.50 -12.80 21.56
N PRO A 732 -9.13 -11.74 20.82
CA PRO A 732 -7.77 -11.22 20.72
C PRO A 732 -7.26 -10.62 22.04
N PRO A 733 -5.95 -10.73 22.37
CA PRO A 733 -5.38 -10.05 23.52
C PRO A 733 -5.24 -8.55 23.25
N LEU A 734 -5.82 -7.75 24.14
CA LEU A 734 -5.66 -6.30 24.19
C LEU A 734 -4.18 -5.94 24.38
N ILE A 735 -3.57 -5.19 23.45
CA ILE A 735 -2.28 -4.52 23.68
C ILE A 735 -2.40 -3.78 25.02
N ALA A 736 -1.40 -3.80 25.91
CA ALA A 736 -1.51 -3.11 27.21
C ALA A 736 -1.30 -1.58 27.08
N ARG A 737 -2.06 -0.76 27.81
CA ARG A 737 -1.75 0.69 28.00
C ARG A 737 -0.39 0.82 28.70
N SER A 738 0.41 1.85 28.37
CA SER A 738 1.62 2.12 29.16
C SER A 738 1.25 2.45 30.62
N PRO A 739 2.13 2.21 31.60
CA PRO A 739 1.85 2.46 33.02
C PRO A 739 1.28 3.86 33.31
N VAL A 740 1.98 4.90 32.83
CA VAL A 740 1.54 6.31 32.93
C VAL A 740 0.15 6.55 32.32
N ALA A 741 -0.16 5.93 31.17
CA ALA A 741 -1.46 6.09 30.53
C ALA A 741 -2.58 5.31 31.26
N LYS A 742 -2.26 4.21 31.96
CA LYS A 742 -3.21 3.52 32.85
C LYS A 742 -3.56 4.38 34.05
N GLU A 743 -2.56 5.00 34.67
CA GLU A 743 -2.71 5.89 35.82
C GLU A 743 -3.52 7.14 35.46
N ILE A 744 -3.17 7.83 34.37
CA ILE A 744 -3.96 8.97 33.87
C ILE A 744 -5.41 8.54 33.60
N PHE A 745 -5.62 7.42 32.90
CA PHE A 745 -6.99 6.96 32.59
C PHE A 745 -7.80 6.66 33.86
N ALA A 746 -7.18 6.03 34.86
CA ALA A 746 -7.83 5.76 36.13
C ALA A 746 -8.16 7.07 36.87
N ALA A 747 -7.21 8.01 36.94
CA ALA A 747 -7.38 9.29 37.63
C ALA A 747 -8.34 10.26 36.93
N LEU A 748 -8.52 10.13 35.61
CA LEU A 748 -9.58 10.84 34.88
C LEU A 748 -10.97 10.42 35.35
N ASN A 749 -11.15 9.17 35.80
CA ASN A 749 -12.40 8.64 36.34
C ASN A 749 -13.63 8.93 35.44
N GLY A 750 -13.47 8.72 34.13
CA GLY A 750 -14.53 8.96 33.13
C GLY A 750 -14.66 10.42 32.66
N ARG A 751 -13.91 11.38 33.24
CA ARG A 751 -13.90 12.77 32.78
C ARG A 751 -13.19 12.92 31.44
N PRO A 752 -13.70 13.75 30.51
CA PRO A 752 -13.00 14.11 29.28
C PRO A 752 -11.83 15.07 29.54
N VAL A 753 -10.93 15.14 28.56
CA VAL A 753 -9.83 16.11 28.49
C VAL A 753 -10.16 17.13 27.40
N VAL A 754 -10.17 18.42 27.72
CA VAL A 754 -10.56 19.49 26.79
C VAL A 754 -9.35 20.35 26.42
N LEU A 755 -9.02 20.44 25.14
CA LEU A 755 -7.94 21.28 24.63
C LEU A 755 -8.46 22.67 24.25
N VAL A 756 -7.89 23.71 24.86
CA VAL A 756 -8.26 25.12 24.64
C VAL A 756 -7.05 25.94 24.18
N GLY A 757 -7.31 27.09 23.54
CA GLY A 757 -6.26 28.00 23.07
C GLY A 757 -6.61 28.64 21.72
N MET A 758 -5.75 29.54 21.24
CA MET A 758 -5.97 30.28 20.00
C MET A 758 -6.21 29.37 18.77
N PRO A 759 -6.93 29.85 17.73
CA PRO A 759 -6.86 29.25 16.40
C PRO A 759 -5.39 28.99 16.01
N SER A 760 -5.12 27.88 15.33
CA SER A 760 -3.75 27.50 14.95
C SER A 760 -2.77 27.17 16.10
N ALA A 761 -3.24 27.09 17.36
CA ALA A 761 -2.42 26.65 18.49
C ALA A 761 -1.96 25.17 18.42
N GLY A 762 -2.56 24.34 17.55
CA GLY A 762 -2.18 22.93 17.38
C GLY A 762 -3.14 21.91 18.01
N LYS A 763 -4.33 22.34 18.45
CA LYS A 763 -5.37 21.46 19.03
C LYS A 763 -5.73 20.26 18.14
N SER A 764 -5.96 20.48 16.85
CA SER A 764 -6.28 19.40 15.90
C SER A 764 -5.07 18.53 15.51
N SER A 765 -3.86 18.87 15.95
CA SER A 765 -2.64 18.06 15.77
C SER A 765 -2.28 17.25 17.02
N ILE A 766 -2.32 17.90 18.20
CA ILE A 766 -2.02 17.28 19.51
C ILE A 766 -3.18 16.39 19.99
N GLY A 767 -4.42 16.80 19.76
CA GLY A 767 -5.62 16.08 20.22
C GLY A 767 -5.71 14.62 19.75
N PRO A 768 -5.61 14.31 18.45
CA PRO A 768 -5.64 12.93 17.97
C PRO A 768 -4.48 12.08 18.47
N ALA A 769 -3.32 12.68 18.72
CA ALA A 769 -2.16 11.97 19.27
C ALA A 769 -2.36 11.67 20.76
N LEU A 770 -2.92 12.62 21.53
CA LEU A 770 -3.17 12.46 22.96
C LEU A 770 -4.26 11.40 23.20
N ALA A 771 -5.32 11.44 22.38
CA ALA A 771 -6.41 10.46 22.40
C ALA A 771 -5.90 9.03 22.16
N ARG A 772 -5.04 8.83 21.16
CA ARG A 772 -4.41 7.52 20.89
C ARG A 772 -3.54 7.05 22.06
N ARG A 773 -2.78 7.95 22.68
CA ARG A 773 -1.89 7.63 23.81
C ARG A 773 -2.67 7.16 25.04
N LEU A 774 -3.81 7.80 25.32
CA LEU A 774 -4.70 7.49 26.45
C LEU A 774 -5.73 6.40 26.14
N ARG A 775 -5.90 6.03 24.85
CA ARG A 775 -6.99 5.19 24.32
C ARG A 775 -8.36 5.74 24.66
N LEU A 776 -8.55 7.00 24.31
CA LEU A 776 -9.82 7.72 24.37
C LEU A 776 -10.25 8.10 22.95
N PRO A 777 -11.55 8.25 22.68
CA PRO A 777 -12.05 8.89 21.47
C PRO A 777 -11.51 10.32 21.34
N PHE A 778 -11.27 10.78 20.10
CA PHE A 778 -10.95 12.18 19.82
C PHE A 778 -12.13 12.87 19.14
N VAL A 779 -12.43 14.09 19.55
CA VAL A 779 -13.52 14.91 19.02
C VAL A 779 -13.05 16.34 18.78
N ASP A 780 -13.47 16.96 17.67
CA ASP A 780 -13.19 18.37 17.33
C ASP A 780 -14.54 19.10 17.17
N THR A 781 -14.80 20.11 17.99
CA THR A 781 -16.11 20.79 18.04
C THR A 781 -16.41 21.53 16.74
N ASP A 782 -15.40 22.13 16.10
CA ASP A 782 -15.57 22.83 14.82
C ASP A 782 -16.03 21.85 13.74
N LYS A 783 -15.51 20.62 13.74
CA LYS A 783 -15.91 19.56 12.79
C LYS A 783 -17.30 19.01 13.07
N ILE A 784 -17.70 18.89 14.34
CA ILE A 784 -19.07 18.49 14.69
C ILE A 784 -20.05 19.54 14.20
N ILE A 785 -19.80 20.82 14.48
CA ILE A 785 -20.68 21.92 14.07
C ILE A 785 -20.83 21.96 12.54
N GLN A 786 -19.73 21.82 11.78
CA GLN A 786 -19.81 21.78 10.31
C GLN A 786 -20.56 20.55 9.79
N LYS A 787 -20.41 19.40 10.45
CA LYS A 787 -21.11 18.17 10.10
C LYS A 787 -22.61 18.28 10.38
N ASP A 788 -22.98 18.88 11.50
CA ASP A 788 -24.37 18.99 11.94
C ASP A 788 -25.13 20.07 11.15
N THR A 789 -24.47 21.18 10.82
CA THR A 789 -25.08 22.27 10.03
C THR A 789 -24.98 22.08 8.52
N ARG A 790 -24.08 21.22 8.03
CA ARG A 790 -23.74 21.02 6.60
C ARG A 790 -23.30 22.30 5.85
N ILE A 791 -22.97 23.36 6.57
CA ILE A 791 -22.42 24.59 6.02
C ILE A 791 -21.10 24.92 6.73
N SER A 792 -20.21 25.62 6.02
CA SER A 792 -18.92 26.01 6.60
C SER A 792 -19.12 26.98 7.76
N ILE A 793 -18.16 27.02 8.70
CA ILE A 793 -18.15 28.01 9.77
C ILE A 793 -18.23 29.43 9.18
N SER A 794 -17.55 29.67 8.05
CA SER A 794 -17.63 30.93 7.33
C SER A 794 -19.06 31.34 6.98
N GLN A 795 -19.83 30.41 6.39
CA GLN A 795 -21.22 30.64 6.04
C GLN A 795 -22.10 30.84 7.28
N ILE A 796 -21.84 30.13 8.39
CA ILE A 796 -22.61 30.32 9.63
C ILE A 796 -22.40 31.74 10.18
N PHE A 797 -21.15 32.22 10.19
CA PHE A 797 -20.84 33.58 10.62
C PHE A 797 -21.47 34.64 9.71
N GLU A 798 -21.48 34.39 8.40
CA GLU A 798 -22.00 35.32 7.40
C GLU A 798 -23.54 35.39 7.41
N VAL A 799 -24.22 34.25 7.60
CA VAL A 799 -25.68 34.15 7.54
C VAL A 799 -26.34 34.39 8.90
N HIS A 800 -25.75 33.90 10.00
CA HIS A 800 -26.37 33.88 11.33
C HIS A 800 -25.60 34.68 12.39
N GLY A 801 -24.39 35.16 12.08
CA GLY A 801 -23.57 35.94 12.99
C GLY A 801 -22.79 35.11 14.03
N GLU A 802 -21.80 35.74 14.67
CA GLU A 802 -20.94 35.07 15.65
C GLU A 802 -21.69 34.61 16.92
N ALA A 803 -22.67 35.40 17.39
CA ALA A 803 -23.41 35.07 18.60
C ALA A 803 -24.12 33.71 18.49
N PHE A 804 -24.78 33.47 17.35
CA PHE A 804 -25.45 32.20 17.05
C PHE A 804 -24.48 31.03 16.95
N PHE A 805 -23.33 31.22 16.27
CA PHE A 805 -22.29 30.19 16.21
C PHE A 805 -21.81 29.78 17.61
N ARG A 806 -21.64 30.76 18.49
CA ARG A 806 -21.17 30.51 19.86
C ARG A 806 -22.22 29.80 20.71
N ASP A 807 -23.52 30.04 20.49
CA ASP A 807 -24.61 29.33 21.18
C ASP A 807 -24.61 27.85 20.82
N MET A 808 -24.45 27.55 19.53
CA MET A 808 -24.31 26.19 19.03
C MET A 808 -23.03 25.52 19.53
N GLU A 809 -21.90 26.24 19.54
CA GLU A 809 -20.63 25.73 20.07
C GLU A 809 -20.73 25.37 21.56
N ALA A 810 -21.43 26.18 22.36
CA ALA A 810 -21.68 25.89 23.77
C ALA A 810 -22.57 24.64 23.97
N GLY A 811 -23.61 24.47 23.15
CA GLY A 811 -24.47 23.28 23.17
C GLY A 811 -23.70 21.99 22.85
N VAL A 812 -22.90 22.01 21.78
CA VAL A 812 -22.05 20.87 21.39
C VAL A 812 -21.07 20.50 22.49
N ILE A 813 -20.44 21.49 23.14
CA ILE A 813 -19.53 21.23 24.27
C ILE A 813 -20.30 20.59 25.44
N ALA A 814 -21.47 21.11 25.80
CA ALA A 814 -22.27 20.56 26.89
C ALA A 814 -22.66 19.10 26.65
N ASP A 815 -23.04 18.74 25.42
CA ASP A 815 -23.39 17.37 25.03
C ASP A 815 -22.18 16.44 25.08
N LEU A 816 -21.03 16.89 24.59
CA LEU A 816 -19.80 16.08 24.59
C LEU A 816 -19.30 15.80 26.01
N LEU A 817 -19.45 16.76 26.92
CA LEU A 817 -19.09 16.59 28.33
C LEU A 817 -19.96 15.54 29.05
N GLN A 818 -21.11 15.14 28.49
CA GLN A 818 -21.99 14.11 29.05
C GLN A 818 -21.75 12.70 28.47
N LYS A 819 -21.10 12.58 27.31
CA LYS A 819 -20.95 11.32 26.56
C LYS A 819 -19.85 10.39 27.10
N GLY A 820 -19.09 10.82 28.12
CA GLY A 820 -18.04 10.03 28.76
C GLY A 820 -16.61 10.44 28.37
N PRO A 821 -15.60 9.60 28.63
CA PRO A 821 -14.21 10.01 28.53
C PRO A 821 -13.77 10.14 27.07
N ALA A 822 -13.35 11.34 26.68
CA ALA A 822 -12.84 11.66 25.34
C ALA A 822 -11.81 12.79 25.42
N VAL A 823 -11.00 12.96 24.37
CA VAL A 823 -10.18 14.15 24.16
C VAL A 823 -10.93 15.08 23.19
N ILE A 824 -11.30 16.27 23.65
CA ILE A 824 -12.13 17.24 22.93
C ILE A 824 -11.28 18.46 22.57
N ALA A 825 -11.14 18.77 21.28
CA ALA A 825 -10.56 20.02 20.81
C ALA A 825 -11.68 21.05 20.58
N THR A 826 -11.59 22.21 21.23
CA THR A 826 -12.60 23.28 21.07
C THR A 826 -12.21 24.28 19.97
N GLY A 827 -13.19 25.02 19.45
CA GLY A 827 -12.91 26.20 18.65
C GLY A 827 -12.21 27.29 19.47
N GLY A 828 -11.52 28.22 18.78
CA GLY A 828 -10.71 29.24 19.44
C GLY A 828 -11.50 30.23 20.29
N GLY A 829 -12.81 30.39 20.07
CA GLY A 829 -13.66 31.29 20.87
C GLY A 829 -14.46 30.58 21.96
N ALA A 830 -14.46 29.24 22.00
CA ALA A 830 -15.31 28.45 22.89
C ALA A 830 -15.10 28.78 24.37
N PHE A 831 -13.84 28.94 24.79
CA PHE A 831 -13.46 29.19 26.18
C PHE A 831 -13.68 30.66 26.62
N MET A 832 -14.19 31.52 25.73
CA MET A 832 -14.47 32.93 26.05
C MET A 832 -15.82 33.10 26.75
N ARG A 833 -16.75 32.17 26.57
CA ARG A 833 -18.02 32.17 27.26
C ARG A 833 -17.88 31.61 28.66
N GLU A 834 -18.40 32.34 29.62
CA GLU A 834 -18.39 31.96 31.03
C GLU A 834 -19.07 30.61 31.26
N GLN A 835 -20.23 30.38 30.63
CA GLN A 835 -20.96 29.11 30.72
C GLN A 835 -20.13 27.91 30.24
N SER A 836 -19.42 28.03 29.10
CA SER A 836 -18.55 26.97 28.59
C SER A 836 -17.36 26.72 29.52
N ARG A 837 -16.73 27.78 30.05
CA ARG A 837 -15.63 27.65 31.03
C ARG A 837 -16.08 26.95 32.30
N HIS A 838 -17.23 27.33 32.84
CA HIS A 838 -17.78 26.72 34.05
C HIS A 838 -18.06 25.24 33.84
N LEU A 839 -18.75 24.88 32.75
CA LEU A 839 -19.06 23.48 32.43
C LEU A 839 -17.78 22.65 32.20
N ILE A 840 -16.78 23.20 31.52
CA ILE A 840 -15.50 22.52 31.30
C ILE A 840 -14.77 22.33 32.64
N GLY A 841 -14.70 23.34 33.48
CA GLY A 841 -14.02 23.26 34.79
C GLY A 841 -14.71 22.32 35.79
N GLU A 842 -16.02 22.11 35.66
CA GLU A 842 -16.75 21.16 36.51
C GLU A 842 -16.64 19.71 36.03
N LYS A 843 -16.65 19.48 34.70
CA LYS A 843 -16.87 18.14 34.13
C LYS A 843 -15.66 17.55 33.42
N ALA A 844 -14.63 18.34 33.14
CA ALA A 844 -13.46 17.92 32.37
C ALA A 844 -12.15 18.34 33.04
N VAL A 845 -11.04 17.91 32.45
CA VAL A 845 -9.71 18.47 32.70
C VAL A 845 -9.30 19.28 31.47
N SER A 846 -9.08 20.58 31.65
CA SER A 846 -8.75 21.49 30.56
C SER A 846 -7.24 21.69 30.39
N ILE A 847 -6.76 21.63 29.15
CA ILE A 847 -5.36 21.88 28.77
C ILE A 847 -5.33 23.08 27.83
N TRP A 848 -4.75 24.18 28.28
CA TRP A 848 -4.42 25.32 27.45
C TRP A 848 -3.11 25.10 26.71
N LEU A 849 -3.18 25.15 25.38
CA LEU A 849 -2.02 25.20 24.50
C LEU A 849 -1.56 26.67 24.32
N ASP A 850 -0.65 27.16 25.17
CA ASP A 850 -0.10 28.52 25.12
C ASP A 850 0.94 28.62 23.99
N THR A 851 0.44 28.74 22.77
CA THR A 851 1.29 28.87 21.57
C THR A 851 1.69 30.32 21.39
N ARG A 852 2.98 30.58 21.19
CA ARG A 852 3.51 31.92 20.97
C ARG A 852 2.89 32.62 19.75
N LEU A 853 2.77 33.95 19.84
CA LEU A 853 2.16 34.79 18.80
C LEU A 853 2.81 34.57 17.42
N ASP A 854 4.14 34.55 17.36
CA ASP A 854 4.92 34.35 16.13
C ASP A 854 4.59 33.01 15.43
N VAL A 855 4.31 31.96 16.22
CA VAL A 855 3.91 30.65 15.69
C VAL A 855 2.47 30.66 15.18
N ILE A 856 1.57 31.33 15.90
CA ILE A 856 0.16 31.48 15.49
C ILE A 856 0.09 32.26 14.17
N GLU A 857 0.82 33.38 14.06
CA GLU A 857 0.92 34.18 12.85
C GLU A 857 1.46 33.35 11.67
N LYS A 858 2.60 32.66 11.85
CA LYS A 858 3.19 31.81 10.82
C LYS A 858 2.24 30.70 10.34
N ARG A 859 1.47 30.09 11.26
CA ARG A 859 0.48 29.04 10.91
C ARG A 859 -0.78 29.58 10.25
N THR A 860 -1.10 30.85 10.42
CA THR A 860 -2.33 31.48 9.92
C THR A 860 -2.13 32.15 8.56
N ARG A 861 -0.90 32.54 8.18
CA ARG A 861 -0.58 33.26 6.93
C ARG A 861 -1.13 32.62 5.63
N ASN A 862 -1.34 31.30 5.60
CA ASN A 862 -1.82 30.57 4.41
C ASN A 862 -3.24 29.98 4.57
N ASP A 863 -3.95 30.27 5.67
CA ASP A 863 -5.27 29.68 5.97
C ASP A 863 -6.42 30.56 5.45
N THR A 864 -7.02 30.17 4.32
CA THR A 864 -8.18 30.86 3.72
C THR A 864 -9.53 30.49 4.35
N SER A 865 -9.56 29.53 5.30
CA SER A 865 -10.80 28.96 5.84
C SER A 865 -11.38 29.71 7.05
N ARG A 866 -10.71 30.77 7.53
CA ARG A 866 -11.06 31.48 8.78
C ARG A 866 -11.39 32.96 8.54
N PRO A 867 -12.67 33.33 8.38
CA PRO A 867 -13.10 34.71 8.08
C PRO A 867 -12.71 35.73 9.14
N LEU A 868 -12.64 35.33 10.41
CA LEU A 868 -12.23 36.20 11.52
C LEU A 868 -10.78 36.69 11.40
N LEU A 869 -9.95 36.05 10.57
CA LEU A 869 -8.54 36.38 10.36
C LEU A 869 -8.28 37.03 8.99
N GLN A 870 -9.35 37.33 8.24
CA GLN A 870 -9.33 38.06 6.97
C GLN A 870 -9.56 39.57 7.23
N GLY A 871 -8.85 40.44 6.51
CA GLY A 871 -8.96 41.91 6.61
C GLY A 871 -7.59 42.64 6.53
N PRO A 872 -7.56 43.98 6.46
CA PRO A 872 -6.30 44.73 6.52
C PRO A 872 -5.62 44.51 7.88
N ASN A 873 -4.32 44.22 7.88
CA ASN A 873 -3.46 43.95 9.05
C ASN A 873 -3.86 42.73 9.92
N PRO A 874 -3.85 41.49 9.37
CA PRO A 874 -4.19 40.27 10.11
C PRO A 874 -3.31 40.01 11.34
N GLU A 875 -2.04 40.40 11.30
CA GLU A 875 -1.08 40.25 12.41
C GLU A 875 -1.50 41.07 13.64
N GLN A 876 -1.89 42.34 13.44
CA GLN A 876 -2.41 43.19 14.52
C GLN A 876 -3.71 42.62 15.11
N LYS A 877 -4.58 42.03 14.27
CA LYS A 877 -5.83 41.42 14.71
C LYS A 877 -5.58 40.14 15.53
N ILE A 878 -4.63 39.30 15.13
CA ILE A 878 -4.22 38.10 15.88
C ILE A 878 -3.61 38.49 17.22
N ALA A 879 -2.72 39.48 17.24
CA ALA A 879 -2.10 39.99 18.47
C ALA A 879 -3.14 40.52 19.47
N ARG A 880 -4.11 41.31 18.98
CA ARG A 880 -5.23 41.82 19.79
C ARG A 880 -6.14 40.70 20.30
N LEU A 881 -6.50 39.74 19.47
CA LEU A 881 -7.31 38.59 19.90
C LEU A 881 -6.57 37.74 20.93
N LEU A 882 -5.26 37.52 20.77
CA LEU A 882 -4.48 36.79 21.75
C LEU A 882 -4.45 37.54 23.09
N SER A 883 -4.22 38.86 23.09
CA SER A 883 -4.20 39.64 24.34
C SER A 883 -5.55 39.66 25.05
N GLU A 884 -6.66 39.78 24.31
CA GLU A 884 -8.02 39.75 24.86
C GLU A 884 -8.39 38.36 25.41
N ARG A 885 -7.93 37.27 24.77
CA ARG A 885 -8.33 35.90 25.13
C ARG A 885 -7.42 35.23 26.16
N ARG A 886 -6.16 35.65 26.28
CA ARG A 886 -5.17 35.05 27.18
C ARG A 886 -5.63 34.98 28.66
N PRO A 887 -6.24 36.02 29.25
CA PRO A 887 -6.73 35.96 30.63
C PRO A 887 -7.79 34.88 30.86
N PHE A 888 -8.54 34.51 29.82
CA PHE A 888 -9.54 33.45 29.89
C PHE A 888 -8.91 32.07 29.71
N TYR A 889 -8.01 31.89 28.74
CA TYR A 889 -7.31 30.60 28.59
C TYR A 889 -6.47 30.22 29.80
N ALA A 890 -5.89 31.21 30.50
CA ALA A 890 -5.14 31.01 31.73
C ALA A 890 -5.95 30.42 32.89
N GLN A 891 -7.29 30.37 32.76
CA GLN A 891 -8.17 29.70 33.73
C GLN A 891 -8.27 28.18 33.51
N ALA A 892 -7.60 27.63 32.49
CA ALA A 892 -7.53 26.18 32.28
C ALA A 892 -6.73 25.48 33.39
N ASP A 893 -7.03 24.21 33.64
CA ASP A 893 -6.42 23.41 34.71
C ASP A 893 -4.92 23.18 34.51
N ILE A 894 -4.51 23.09 33.23
CA ILE A 894 -3.15 22.78 32.82
C ILE A 894 -2.74 23.75 31.70
N THR A 895 -1.54 24.32 31.79
CA THR A 895 -0.93 25.10 30.70
C THR A 895 0.24 24.32 30.11
N VAL A 896 0.25 24.17 28.79
CA VAL A 896 1.33 23.53 28.04
C VAL A 896 1.77 24.46 26.92
N VAL A 897 3.07 24.72 26.82
CA VAL A 897 3.66 25.38 25.65
C VAL A 897 3.98 24.28 24.63
N PRO A 898 3.32 24.25 23.46
CA PRO A 898 3.61 23.23 22.45
C PRO A 898 5.03 23.39 21.90
N PRO A 899 5.73 22.28 21.58
CA PRO A 899 7.08 22.35 21.04
C PRO A 899 7.13 23.12 19.71
N HIS A 900 8.22 23.87 19.50
CA HIS A 900 8.41 24.67 18.30
C HIS A 900 8.71 23.78 17.07
N GLN A 901 7.82 23.88 16.07
CA GLN A 901 7.96 23.54 14.65
C GLN A 901 8.35 22.12 14.19
N GLN A 902 9.02 21.26 14.96
CA GLN A 902 9.57 20.00 14.44
C GLN A 902 8.87 18.71 14.90
N ASP A 903 8.03 18.76 15.93
CA ASP A 903 7.20 17.61 16.30
C ASP A 903 5.78 18.03 16.71
N ARG A 904 4.98 18.43 15.71
CA ARG A 904 3.60 18.93 15.91
C ARG A 904 2.65 17.91 16.57
N LYS A 905 3.08 16.66 16.70
CA LYS A 905 2.35 15.54 17.30
C LYS A 905 3.01 15.02 18.58
N ASN A 906 4.11 15.63 19.06
CA ASN A 906 4.67 15.29 20.36
C ASN A 906 3.66 15.66 21.44
N VAL A 907 3.15 14.63 22.11
CA VAL A 907 2.15 14.74 23.18
C VAL A 907 2.75 14.56 24.56
N ASP A 908 4.03 14.26 24.67
CA ASP A 908 4.68 13.96 25.94
C ASP A 908 4.59 15.12 26.93
N PRO A 909 4.69 16.42 26.52
CA PRO A 909 4.42 17.53 27.43
C PRO A 909 2.98 17.53 27.96
N CYS A 910 1.99 17.17 27.11
CA CYS A 910 0.59 17.08 27.53
C CYS A 910 0.36 15.89 28.45
N VAL A 911 0.95 14.73 28.15
CA VAL A 911 0.84 13.50 28.97
C VAL A 911 1.51 13.71 30.33
N SER A 912 2.69 14.31 30.36
CA SER A 912 3.44 14.59 31.59
C SER A 912 2.72 15.61 32.46
N ALA A 913 2.23 16.71 31.88
CA ALA A 913 1.47 17.71 32.62
C ALA A 913 0.12 17.16 33.12
N LEU A 914 -0.55 16.32 32.33
CA LEU A 914 -1.81 15.67 32.72
C LEU A 914 -1.59 14.63 33.83
N HIS A 915 -0.49 13.86 33.78
CA HIS A 915 -0.10 12.95 34.85
C HIS A 915 0.23 13.71 36.13
N ALA A 916 1.07 14.75 36.06
CA ALA A 916 1.42 15.56 37.22
C ALA A 916 0.21 16.25 37.88
N HIS A 917 -0.77 16.66 37.08
CA HIS A 917 -2.00 17.27 37.57
C HIS A 917 -2.95 16.27 38.24
N LEU A 918 -3.04 15.05 37.72
CA LEU A 918 -4.02 14.04 38.17
C LEU A 918 -3.46 13.04 39.19
N CYS A 919 -2.15 12.81 39.16
CA CYS A 919 -1.43 11.83 39.97
C CYS A 919 -0.25 12.50 40.71
N PRO A 920 -0.48 13.52 41.56
CA PRO A 920 0.61 14.12 42.33
C PRO A 920 1.23 13.08 43.25
N GLU A 921 2.57 13.01 43.29
CA GLU A 921 3.30 12.16 44.24
C GLU A 921 2.83 12.46 45.67
N ALA A 922 2.58 11.41 46.45
CA ALA A 922 2.14 11.51 47.83
C ALA A 922 3.21 12.22 48.68
N GLY A 923 3.13 13.56 48.76
CA GLY A 923 4.12 14.36 49.47
C GLY A 923 4.07 15.88 49.30
N ALA A 924 3.10 16.46 48.58
CA ALA A 924 2.93 17.92 48.51
C ALA A 924 1.50 18.33 48.93
N ASP A 925 1.41 18.81 50.17
CA ASP A 925 0.23 19.37 50.80
C ASP A 925 -0.32 20.55 49.97
N ARG A 926 -1.56 20.44 49.48
CA ARG A 926 -2.34 21.58 48.96
C ARG A 926 -3.47 21.86 49.93
N GLY A 927 -3.22 22.77 50.87
CA GLY A 927 -4.26 23.44 51.65
C GLY A 927 -5.26 24.20 50.75
N PRO A 928 -6.48 24.47 51.24
CA PRO A 928 -7.54 25.03 50.43
C PRO A 928 -7.32 26.53 50.23
N ALA A 929 -7.17 26.95 48.97
CA ALA A 929 -7.18 28.37 48.62
C ALA A 929 -8.12 28.61 47.43
N ARG A 930 -9.41 28.76 47.74
CA ARG A 930 -10.36 29.55 46.96
C ARG A 930 -11.17 30.40 47.94
N GLN A 931 -10.77 31.66 48.08
CA GLN A 931 -11.59 32.88 48.19
C GLN A 931 -10.76 33.96 48.86
N GLU A 932 -10.45 35.03 48.11
CA GLU A 932 -10.84 36.40 48.44
C GLU A 932 -10.24 37.35 47.41
N ALA A 933 -11.12 37.85 46.55
CA ALA A 933 -10.89 39.10 45.85
C ALA A 933 -11.29 40.22 46.81
N ASP A 934 -10.35 41.08 47.22
CA ASP A 934 -10.57 42.53 47.18
C ASP A 934 -9.28 43.35 47.36
N ARG A 935 -9.18 44.38 46.50
CA ARG A 935 -8.49 45.68 46.66
C ARG A 935 -6.97 45.70 46.92
N ILE A 936 -6.25 46.44 46.06
CA ILE A 936 -5.65 47.76 46.38
C ILE A 936 -4.87 48.33 45.17
N HIS A 937 -5.22 49.57 44.84
CA HIS A 937 -4.46 50.68 44.24
C HIS A 937 -3.94 50.67 42.79
N VAL A 938 -4.48 51.63 42.03
CA VAL A 938 -3.82 52.35 40.94
C VAL A 938 -3.10 53.58 41.53
N PRO A 939 -1.80 53.75 41.23
CA PRO A 939 -1.27 55.07 40.88
C PRO A 939 -0.37 54.93 39.63
N GLY A 940 -0.28 55.83 38.68
CA GLY A 940 -0.81 57.16 38.45
C GLY A 940 -0.18 57.59 37.12
N ALA A 941 -0.90 58.40 36.34
CA ALA A 941 -0.38 59.00 35.12
C ALA A 941 0.75 59.99 35.45
N GLN A 942 1.83 59.97 34.66
CA GLN A 942 2.57 61.19 34.32
C GLN A 942 2.97 61.16 32.84
N THR A 943 2.31 62.04 32.09
CA THR A 943 2.86 62.88 31.02
C THR A 943 4.39 63.05 31.07
N VAL A 944 5.08 62.71 29.98
CA VAL A 944 5.61 63.62 28.93
C VAL A 944 5.81 62.80 27.66
#